data_AF-A0A5C7GDE2-F1
#
_entry.id   AF-A0A5C7GDE2-F1
#
_cell.length_a   1.000
_cell.length_b   1.000
_cell.length_c   1.000
_cell.angle_alpha   90.00
_cell.angle_beta   90.00
_cell.angle_gamma   90.00
#
_symmetry.space_group_name_H-M   'P 1'
#
loop_
_entity.id
_entity.type
_entity.pdbx_description
1 polymer ?
#
loop_
_entity_poly.entity_id
_entity_poly.type
_entity_poly.pdbx_seq_one_letter_code
_entity_poly.pdbx_strand_id
1 'polypeptide(L)'
;MNKAHLIFFLFFIGFISTPNLYSQEKKKIEIKYAGRLNVDEEKHPGARILTRDDSQQVHITHESIEMWCDRAIHYGKENYIEAYGNVRMKQADTVNMTSKYVEYSGITQLALARGEVILQDPKTTVSSDTLYFDRLRQEAFYKSGGTVVKDSTTTITSKIGRHYMQENKFKFVEDVVLVNDSTTIKSNFFDFYSDTGQAFLFGPSTITTPESTTYCEKGFYDSEIEVGYALKNARIDYDNRIIEGDSLYFDTTKDFASATNNIKVTDTINHSIIKGHYAEVFKGEEKDSVFITKRALAITVQENDSIYMHADKIMVTGKPDNRIIRAFYNAKIYKSDLSGKSDSIHSNQKTGITELINLNKLGSNDRFSTARKPILWNLENQMTGDTIHLISNPDSEKIDSLLVFENAFIISKDTISKTGFNQIFGMRLKGLFNDENKLRQVDITQNAESIFYARNDQQELIGIDKAKSGSISILFAEEGIEEYTRLNQVDGSLSPESQYDERDKLLRGFDWREEERLNSIEDLFKDDPPLELPIIKGLEDYVPQDDFFDLELLERISQAGGHAPKNIKHNPFINPDNTSPFQQTTSNVISNDYKPENLLKSPDNLESNYWYKSNTKILRNATLAPDQSKTASIIEAIKPNTAFIAQFVSKYKGVFKMTVWVKGEGTMKIWLQEGGGDDTTYESLEIKLNSKWTEHSITCSKEDDGNKIKVIINQINSSESVQFWKAELVKIFDE
;
A
#
# COMPACT_ATOMS: atom_id res chain seq x y z
N MET A 1 -41.16 -49.10 -22.06
CA MET A 1 -41.50 -47.82 -21.40
C MET A 1 -43.00 -47.81 -21.11
N ASN A 2 -43.34 -47.71 -19.83
CA ASN A 2 -44.69 -47.98 -19.32
C ASN A 2 -45.64 -46.82 -19.65
N LYS A 3 -46.85 -47.10 -20.17
CA LYS A 3 -47.83 -46.08 -20.62
C LYS A 3 -48.22 -45.08 -19.53
N ALA A 4 -48.01 -45.42 -18.25
CA ALA A 4 -48.20 -44.52 -17.12
C ALA A 4 -47.19 -43.37 -17.04
N HIS A 5 -45.96 -43.53 -17.55
CA HIS A 5 -44.95 -42.46 -17.55
C HIS A 5 -45.15 -41.46 -18.70
N LEU A 6 -45.83 -41.85 -19.78
CA LEU A 6 -46.15 -40.94 -20.89
C LEU A 6 -47.27 -39.96 -20.52
N ILE A 7 -48.22 -40.38 -19.68
CA ILE A 7 -49.33 -39.54 -19.21
C ILE A 7 -48.86 -38.53 -18.14
N PHE A 8 -47.87 -38.89 -17.32
CA PHE A 8 -47.28 -37.95 -16.36
C PHE A 8 -46.38 -36.90 -17.04
N PHE A 9 -45.75 -37.24 -18.17
CA PHE A 9 -44.95 -36.30 -18.96
C PHE A 9 -45.82 -35.33 -19.80
N LEU A 10 -47.03 -35.76 -20.20
CA LEU A 10 -47.99 -34.92 -20.94
C LEU A 10 -48.75 -33.92 -20.05
N PHE A 11 -48.82 -34.14 -18.74
CA PHE A 11 -49.44 -33.19 -17.81
C PHE A 11 -48.48 -32.09 -17.31
N PHE A 12 -47.17 -32.23 -17.53
CA PHE A 12 -46.16 -31.23 -17.13
C PHE A 12 -45.81 -30.21 -18.23
N ILE A 13 -46.29 -30.42 -19.46
CA ILE A 13 -46.03 -29.54 -20.62
C ILE A 13 -47.15 -28.50 -20.82
N GLY A 14 -48.21 -28.54 -20.01
CA GLY A 14 -49.40 -27.68 -20.16
C GLY A 14 -49.41 -26.35 -19.39
N PHE A 15 -48.35 -25.99 -18.66
CA PHE A 15 -48.25 -24.72 -17.94
C PHE A 15 -47.12 -23.86 -18.51
N ILE A 16 -47.21 -23.53 -19.80
CA ILE A 16 -46.52 -22.36 -20.34
C ILE A 16 -47.34 -21.15 -19.89
N SER A 17 -47.08 -20.69 -18.67
CA SER A 17 -47.44 -19.34 -18.27
C SER A 17 -46.70 -18.40 -19.20
N THR A 18 -47.42 -17.82 -20.16
CA THR A 18 -46.96 -16.61 -20.85
C THR A 18 -46.50 -15.63 -19.76
N PRO A 19 -45.25 -15.15 -19.76
CA PRO A 19 -44.92 -14.03 -18.90
C PRO A 19 -45.78 -12.87 -19.41
N ASN A 20 -46.87 -12.59 -18.68
CA ASN A 20 -47.47 -11.27 -18.74
C ASN A 20 -46.37 -10.34 -18.25
N LEU A 21 -45.65 -9.74 -19.19
CA LEU A 21 -44.95 -8.50 -18.99
C LEU A 21 -46.02 -7.47 -18.62
N TYR A 22 -46.43 -7.49 -17.35
CA TYR A 22 -46.98 -6.30 -16.74
C TYR A 22 -45.82 -5.30 -16.74
N SER A 23 -45.77 -4.47 -17.77
CA SER A 23 -45.19 -3.15 -17.63
C SER A 23 -45.94 -2.52 -16.48
N GLN A 24 -45.36 -2.53 -15.27
CA GLN A 24 -45.89 -1.75 -14.17
C GLN A 24 -45.94 -0.30 -14.67
N GLU A 25 -47.14 0.25 -14.76
CA GLU A 25 -47.32 1.64 -15.12
C GLU A 25 -46.55 2.46 -14.08
N LYS A 26 -45.53 3.21 -14.52
CA LYS A 26 -44.71 4.02 -13.60
C LYS A 26 -45.66 4.94 -12.84
N LYS A 27 -45.59 4.92 -11.51
CA LYS A 27 -46.45 5.76 -10.66
C LYS A 27 -46.23 7.22 -11.02
N LYS A 28 -47.30 8.02 -10.87
CA LYS A 28 -47.26 9.44 -11.17
C LYS A 28 -47.03 10.25 -9.91
N ILE A 29 -46.37 11.39 -10.07
CA ILE A 29 -46.26 12.40 -9.03
C ILE A 29 -47.66 12.92 -8.71
N GLU A 30 -48.03 12.86 -7.43
CA GLU A 30 -49.34 13.24 -6.91
C GLU A 30 -49.22 14.52 -6.08
N ILE A 31 -50.11 15.49 -6.33
CA ILE A 31 -50.22 16.69 -5.50
C ILE A 31 -51.20 16.39 -4.37
N LYS A 32 -50.72 16.31 -3.13
CA LYS A 32 -51.56 16.16 -1.94
C LYS A 32 -52.12 17.49 -1.47
N TYR A 33 -51.35 18.56 -1.60
CA TYR A 33 -51.79 19.91 -1.22
C TYR A 33 -51.09 21.01 -2.02
N ALA A 34 -51.83 22.05 -2.37
CA ALA A 34 -51.32 23.35 -2.77
C ALA A 34 -52.30 24.43 -2.30
N GLY A 35 -51.80 25.49 -1.66
CA GLY A 35 -52.66 26.59 -1.19
C GLY A 35 -53.21 27.42 -2.35
N ARG A 36 -52.38 27.62 -3.39
CA ARG A 36 -52.78 28.25 -4.66
C ARG A 36 -52.24 27.45 -5.83
N LEU A 37 -53.05 27.34 -6.88
CA LEU A 37 -52.69 26.70 -8.13
C LEU A 37 -52.89 27.70 -9.28
N ASN A 38 -51.81 28.00 -9.98
CA ASN A 38 -51.78 28.86 -11.16
C ASN A 38 -51.24 28.09 -12.37
N VAL A 39 -51.52 28.61 -13.56
CA VAL A 39 -50.97 28.11 -14.83
C VAL A 39 -50.41 29.31 -15.58
N ASP A 40 -49.17 29.19 -16.07
CA ASP A 40 -48.50 30.18 -16.90
C ASP A 40 -48.01 29.47 -18.15
N GLU A 41 -48.86 29.40 -19.18
CA GLU A 41 -48.53 28.71 -20.45
C GLU A 41 -47.44 29.45 -21.25
N GLU A 42 -47.11 30.70 -20.90
CA GLU A 42 -46.06 31.47 -21.58
C GLU A 42 -44.68 31.07 -21.05
N LYS A 43 -44.54 30.96 -19.71
CA LYS A 43 -43.26 30.63 -19.04
C LYS A 43 -43.09 29.14 -18.77
N HIS A 44 -44.17 28.42 -18.48
CA HIS A 44 -44.15 27.00 -18.11
C HIS A 44 -45.27 26.21 -18.83
N PRO A 45 -45.13 25.97 -20.15
CA PRO A 45 -46.17 25.30 -20.94
C PRO A 45 -46.58 23.94 -20.38
N GLY A 46 -47.88 23.74 -20.18
CA GLY A 46 -48.45 22.49 -19.67
C GLY A 46 -48.17 22.19 -18.19
N ALA A 47 -47.51 23.10 -17.46
CA ALA A 47 -47.17 22.92 -16.05
C ALA A 47 -48.18 23.59 -15.11
N ARG A 48 -48.28 23.07 -13.89
CA ARG A 48 -49.04 23.68 -12.80
C ARG A 48 -48.08 24.32 -11.81
N ILE A 49 -48.26 25.61 -11.57
CA ILE A 49 -47.51 26.35 -10.54
C ILE A 49 -48.28 26.23 -9.23
N LEU A 50 -47.66 25.58 -8.25
CA LEU A 50 -48.20 25.33 -6.92
C LEU A 50 -47.50 26.25 -5.94
N THR A 51 -48.26 26.99 -5.14
CA THR A 51 -47.69 27.87 -4.11
C THR A 51 -48.32 27.55 -2.77
N ARG A 52 -47.52 27.57 -1.71
CA ARG A 52 -47.98 27.43 -0.33
C ARG A 52 -48.93 28.56 0.07
N ASP A 53 -49.57 28.39 1.20
CA ASP A 53 -50.25 29.45 1.93
C ASP A 53 -49.76 29.49 3.39
N ASP A 54 -50.50 30.21 4.23
CA ASP A 54 -50.20 30.34 5.65
C ASP A 54 -50.53 29.05 6.44
N SER A 55 -51.31 28.13 5.87
CA SER A 55 -51.71 26.89 6.55
C SER A 55 -50.66 25.81 6.41
N GLN A 56 -50.15 25.54 5.20
CA GLN A 56 -49.09 24.55 5.00
C GLN A 56 -48.30 24.76 3.69
N GLN A 57 -47.12 24.13 3.64
CA GLN A 57 -46.33 24.02 2.42
C GLN A 57 -47.06 23.22 1.33
N VAL A 58 -46.68 23.45 0.07
CA VAL A 58 -47.06 22.55 -1.03
C VAL A 58 -46.59 21.15 -0.66
N HIS A 59 -47.45 20.15 -0.80
CA HIS A 59 -47.15 18.76 -0.46
C HIS A 59 -47.37 17.89 -1.69
N ILE A 60 -46.30 17.25 -2.14
CA ILE A 60 -46.25 16.35 -3.28
C ILE A 60 -45.79 14.97 -2.82
N THR A 61 -46.32 13.92 -3.42
CA THR A 61 -45.90 12.54 -3.13
C THR A 61 -45.61 11.77 -4.41
N HIS A 62 -44.58 10.94 -4.38
CA HIS A 62 -44.30 9.96 -5.44
C HIS A 62 -43.88 8.64 -4.79
N GLU A 63 -44.77 7.65 -4.87
CA GLU A 63 -44.62 6.37 -4.16
C GLU A 63 -44.44 6.54 -2.64
N SER A 64 -43.25 6.24 -2.10
CA SER A 64 -42.89 6.36 -0.68
C SER A 64 -42.18 7.68 -0.35
N ILE A 65 -42.01 8.57 -1.34
CA ILE A 65 -41.43 9.90 -1.13
C ILE A 65 -42.54 10.90 -0.88
N GLU A 66 -42.38 11.67 0.20
CA GLU A 66 -43.12 12.88 0.49
C GLU A 66 -42.18 14.08 0.31
N MET A 67 -42.66 15.12 -0.37
CA MET A 67 -41.90 16.34 -0.66
C MET A 67 -42.73 17.57 -0.29
N TRP A 68 -42.15 18.46 0.50
CA TRP A 68 -42.72 19.77 0.85
C TRP A 68 -41.85 20.90 0.33
N CYS A 69 -42.48 21.99 -0.11
CA CYS A 69 -41.77 23.20 -0.55
C CYS A 69 -42.68 24.44 -0.49
N ASP A 70 -42.09 25.61 -0.64
CA ASP A 70 -42.84 26.86 -0.69
C ASP A 70 -43.51 27.10 -2.06
N ARG A 71 -42.84 26.70 -3.15
CA ARG A 71 -43.37 26.77 -4.52
C ARG A 71 -42.92 25.56 -5.33
N ALA A 72 -43.79 24.98 -6.14
CA ALA A 72 -43.43 23.93 -7.09
C ALA A 72 -43.97 24.20 -8.50
N ILE A 73 -43.28 23.69 -9.51
CA ILE A 73 -43.72 23.66 -10.91
C ILE A 73 -43.83 22.20 -11.30
N HIS A 74 -45.06 21.72 -11.47
CA HIS A 74 -45.37 20.32 -11.72
C HIS A 74 -45.75 20.09 -13.19
N TYR A 75 -44.92 19.31 -13.88
CA TYR A 75 -45.06 18.92 -15.27
C TYR A 75 -45.68 17.52 -15.34
N GLY A 76 -47.01 17.48 -15.33
CA GLY A 76 -47.76 16.23 -15.12
C GLY A 76 -47.69 15.22 -16.28
N LYS A 77 -47.37 15.64 -17.51
CA LYS A 77 -47.22 14.72 -18.66
C LYS A 77 -45.83 14.07 -18.65
N GLU A 78 -44.85 14.84 -18.23
CA GLU A 78 -43.43 14.51 -18.14
C GLU A 78 -43.11 13.79 -16.82
N ASN A 79 -44.09 13.72 -15.90
CA ASN A 79 -43.96 13.17 -14.56
C ASN A 79 -42.73 13.75 -13.84
N TYR A 80 -42.62 15.07 -13.86
CA TYR A 80 -41.45 15.83 -13.40
C TYR A 80 -41.87 17.04 -12.55
N ILE A 81 -41.02 17.42 -11.61
CA ILE A 81 -41.28 18.54 -10.71
C ILE A 81 -40.02 19.33 -10.37
N GLU A 82 -40.18 20.64 -10.30
CA GLU A 82 -39.21 21.58 -9.76
C GLU A 82 -39.79 22.16 -8.46
N ALA A 83 -39.09 22.00 -7.35
CA ALA A 83 -39.50 22.47 -6.03
C ALA A 83 -38.54 23.55 -5.53
N TYR A 84 -39.09 24.65 -5.01
CA TYR A 84 -38.37 25.86 -4.60
C TYR A 84 -38.73 26.27 -3.18
N GLY A 85 -37.71 26.67 -2.42
CA GLY A 85 -37.85 27.28 -1.11
C GLY A 85 -38.19 26.26 -0.03
N ASN A 86 -37.35 26.20 1.01
CA ASN A 86 -37.50 25.30 2.17
C ASN A 86 -37.95 23.89 1.76
N VAL A 87 -37.25 23.32 0.78
CA VAL A 87 -37.60 22.01 0.23
C VAL A 87 -37.23 20.94 1.24
N ARG A 88 -38.17 20.05 1.53
CA ARG A 88 -37.99 18.92 2.44
C ARG A 88 -38.49 17.68 1.73
N MET A 89 -37.64 16.68 1.57
CA MET A 89 -37.97 15.39 0.98
C MET A 89 -37.76 14.30 2.03
N LYS A 90 -38.76 13.45 2.24
CA LYS A 90 -38.73 12.35 3.19
C LYS A 90 -39.06 11.06 2.44
N GLN A 91 -38.20 10.06 2.56
CA GLN A 91 -38.45 8.72 2.01
C GLN A 91 -38.70 7.75 3.17
N ALA A 92 -39.95 7.28 3.29
CA ALA A 92 -40.40 6.52 4.47
C ALA A 92 -39.94 7.21 5.76
N ASP A 93 -39.48 6.48 6.79
CA ASP A 93 -38.99 7.08 8.04
C ASP A 93 -37.46 7.15 8.15
N THR A 94 -36.72 6.75 7.10
CA THR A 94 -35.28 6.47 7.20
C THR A 94 -34.38 7.50 6.54
N VAL A 95 -34.80 8.16 5.46
CA VAL A 95 -33.96 9.14 4.74
C VAL A 95 -34.69 10.48 4.61
N ASN A 96 -34.06 11.54 5.08
CA ASN A 96 -34.56 12.92 5.02
C ASN A 96 -33.58 13.79 4.26
N MET A 97 -34.06 14.64 3.36
CA MET A 97 -33.24 15.59 2.62
C MET A 97 -33.86 16.98 2.67
N THR A 98 -33.07 18.00 2.92
CA THR A 98 -33.49 19.41 2.87
C THR A 98 -32.61 20.20 1.90
N SER A 99 -33.18 21.17 1.18
CA SER A 99 -32.42 22.07 0.30
C SER A 99 -33.23 23.33 -0.05
N LYS A 100 -32.60 24.26 -0.77
CA LYS A 100 -33.29 25.44 -1.35
C LYS A 100 -34.06 25.09 -2.62
N TYR A 101 -33.61 24.08 -3.36
CA TYR A 101 -34.16 23.70 -4.65
C TYR A 101 -34.01 22.20 -4.90
N VAL A 102 -35.01 21.58 -5.54
CA VAL A 102 -34.97 20.18 -6.02
C VAL A 102 -35.60 20.06 -7.39
N GLU A 103 -34.92 19.37 -8.30
CA GLU A 103 -35.49 18.79 -9.52
C GLU A 103 -35.72 17.31 -9.28
N TYR A 104 -36.89 16.78 -9.63
CA TYR A 104 -37.18 15.36 -9.48
C TYR A 104 -38.01 14.81 -10.65
N SER A 105 -37.53 13.71 -11.23
CA SER A 105 -38.28 12.95 -12.24
C SER A 105 -38.81 11.66 -11.63
N GLY A 106 -40.12 11.44 -11.77
CA GLY A 106 -40.74 10.15 -11.44
C GLY A 106 -40.55 9.07 -12.51
N ILE A 107 -40.01 9.41 -13.70
CA ILE A 107 -39.73 8.45 -14.79
C ILE A 107 -38.35 7.82 -14.66
N THR A 108 -37.31 8.66 -14.53
CA THR A 108 -36.07 8.24 -13.87
C THR A 108 -36.45 8.07 -12.40
N GLN A 109 -35.60 8.00 -11.40
CA GLN A 109 -36.04 8.28 -10.02
C GLN A 109 -34.94 9.11 -9.39
N LEU A 110 -34.48 10.07 -10.17
CA LEU A 110 -33.30 10.85 -9.91
C LEU A 110 -33.76 12.22 -9.41
N ALA A 111 -33.27 12.59 -8.24
CA ALA A 111 -33.39 13.94 -7.71
C ALA A 111 -32.06 14.68 -7.87
N LEU A 112 -32.14 15.96 -8.18
CA LEU A 112 -31.03 16.91 -8.10
C LEU A 112 -31.40 18.01 -7.12
N ALA A 113 -30.76 18.00 -5.95
CA ALA A 113 -30.92 19.01 -4.94
C ALA A 113 -29.80 20.06 -5.04
N ARG A 114 -30.14 21.33 -4.83
CA ARG A 114 -29.18 22.45 -4.82
C ARG A 114 -29.44 23.45 -3.71
N GLY A 115 -28.34 24.05 -3.25
CA GLY A 115 -28.29 25.10 -2.24
C GLY A 115 -28.55 24.55 -0.84
N GLU A 116 -27.50 24.54 -0.02
CA GLU A 116 -27.54 24.05 1.38
C GLU A 116 -28.22 22.69 1.50
N VAL A 117 -27.77 21.73 0.68
CA VAL A 117 -28.33 20.38 0.72
C VAL A 117 -27.83 19.67 1.96
N ILE A 118 -28.76 19.12 2.74
CA ILE A 118 -28.50 18.26 3.88
C ILE A 118 -29.29 16.97 3.67
N LEU A 119 -28.61 15.85 3.56
CA LEU A 119 -29.16 14.52 3.45
C LEU A 119 -28.83 13.75 4.73
N GLN A 120 -29.84 13.35 5.48
CA GLN A 120 -29.72 12.65 6.74
C GLN A 120 -30.31 11.24 6.62
N ASP A 121 -29.51 10.25 6.98
CA ASP A 121 -29.92 8.87 7.21
C ASP A 121 -29.82 8.55 8.73
N PRO A 122 -30.11 7.32 9.20
CA PRO A 122 -30.10 7.02 10.63
C PRO A 122 -28.74 7.19 11.33
N LYS A 123 -27.61 7.12 10.62
CA LYS A 123 -26.26 7.12 11.18
C LYS A 123 -25.40 8.30 10.72
N THR A 124 -25.72 8.90 9.58
CA THR A 124 -24.88 9.92 8.94
C THR A 124 -25.68 11.11 8.43
N THR A 125 -24.99 12.23 8.33
CA THR A 125 -25.50 13.45 7.70
C THR A 125 -24.51 13.93 6.65
N VAL A 126 -24.96 14.02 5.40
CA VAL A 126 -24.20 14.52 4.25
C VAL A 126 -24.66 15.93 3.92
N SER A 127 -23.72 16.87 3.87
CA SER A 127 -23.97 18.27 3.52
C SER A 127 -23.19 18.66 2.27
N SER A 128 -23.83 19.31 1.30
CA SER A 128 -23.19 19.76 0.05
C SER A 128 -23.97 20.93 -0.59
N ASP A 129 -23.36 21.64 -1.53
CA ASP A 129 -24.09 22.61 -2.35
C ASP A 129 -25.01 21.92 -3.37
N THR A 130 -24.51 20.88 -4.04
CA THR A 130 -25.24 20.16 -5.09
C THR A 130 -25.13 18.65 -4.88
N LEU A 131 -26.27 17.97 -4.81
CA LEU A 131 -26.35 16.54 -4.55
C LEU A 131 -27.33 15.86 -5.53
N TYR A 132 -26.88 14.77 -6.11
CA TYR A 132 -27.70 13.86 -6.90
C TYR A 132 -28.14 12.70 -6.01
N PHE A 133 -29.40 12.31 -6.11
CA PHE A 133 -29.92 11.16 -5.38
C PHE A 133 -30.66 10.23 -6.35
N ASP A 134 -30.06 9.08 -6.65
CA ASP A 134 -30.72 8.02 -7.42
C ASP A 134 -31.48 7.10 -6.48
N ARG A 135 -32.80 7.28 -6.45
CA ARG A 135 -33.68 6.49 -5.59
C ARG A 135 -33.75 5.03 -6.00
N LEU A 136 -33.55 4.69 -7.28
CA LEU A 136 -33.63 3.28 -7.69
C LEU A 136 -32.48 2.47 -7.10
N ARG A 137 -31.27 3.05 -7.13
CA ARG A 137 -30.04 2.45 -6.59
C ARG A 137 -29.84 2.72 -5.10
N GLN A 138 -30.57 3.70 -4.55
CA GLN A 138 -30.36 4.22 -3.19
C GLN A 138 -28.95 4.76 -3.01
N GLU A 139 -28.56 5.66 -3.91
CA GLU A 139 -27.24 6.26 -3.93
C GLU A 139 -27.31 7.78 -3.94
N ALA A 140 -26.47 8.41 -3.13
CA ALA A 140 -26.26 9.86 -3.18
C ALA A 140 -24.86 10.17 -3.71
N PHE A 141 -24.75 11.22 -4.53
CA PHE A 141 -23.50 11.61 -5.16
C PHE A 141 -23.35 13.13 -5.18
N TYR A 142 -22.16 13.62 -4.82
CA TYR A 142 -21.79 15.02 -4.96
C TYR A 142 -20.40 15.16 -5.59
N LYS A 143 -20.19 16.28 -6.28
CA LYS A 143 -18.89 16.67 -6.86
C LYS A 143 -18.52 18.14 -6.62
N SER A 144 -19.36 18.86 -5.87
CA SER A 144 -19.20 20.28 -5.54
C SER A 144 -18.49 20.50 -4.20
N GLY A 145 -17.85 19.46 -3.65
CA GLY A 145 -17.45 19.43 -2.25
C GLY A 145 -18.61 19.03 -1.34
N GLY A 146 -18.29 18.28 -0.29
CA GLY A 146 -19.26 17.86 0.71
C GLY A 146 -18.62 17.45 2.02
N THR A 147 -19.46 17.44 3.06
CA THR A 147 -19.11 17.07 4.43
C THR A 147 -20.02 15.96 4.89
N VAL A 148 -19.45 14.87 5.41
CA VAL A 148 -20.18 13.77 6.03
C VAL A 148 -19.87 13.77 7.52
N VAL A 149 -20.91 13.79 8.34
CA VAL A 149 -20.81 13.71 9.80
C VAL A 149 -21.42 12.39 10.28
N LYS A 150 -20.67 11.65 11.10
CA LYS A 150 -21.11 10.42 11.78
C LYS A 150 -21.07 10.62 13.29
N ASP A 151 -22.15 10.28 13.99
CA ASP A 151 -22.29 10.27 15.45
C ASP A 151 -21.83 11.57 16.17
N SER A 152 -21.81 12.71 15.47
CA SER A 152 -21.33 14.03 15.94
C SER A 152 -19.85 14.15 16.32
N THR A 153 -19.06 13.07 16.26
CA THR A 153 -17.63 13.05 16.65
C THR A 153 -16.70 12.93 15.45
N THR A 154 -17.18 12.37 14.34
CA THR A 154 -16.36 12.16 13.13
C THR A 154 -16.90 12.98 11.97
N THR A 155 -16.03 13.80 11.39
CA THR A 155 -16.33 14.62 10.22
C THR A 155 -15.39 14.26 9.07
N ILE A 156 -15.94 14.01 7.88
CA ILE A 156 -15.19 13.71 6.66
C ILE A 156 -15.54 14.74 5.60
N THR A 157 -14.56 15.45 5.07
CA THR A 157 -14.74 16.37 3.94
C THR A 157 -14.08 15.80 2.69
N SER A 158 -14.68 16.00 1.52
CA SER A 158 -14.07 15.64 0.23
C SER A 158 -14.63 16.49 -0.91
N LYS A 159 -13.96 16.51 -2.07
CA LYS A 159 -14.50 17.16 -3.27
C LYS A 159 -15.59 16.32 -3.92
N ILE A 160 -15.37 15.00 -4.01
CA ILE A 160 -16.28 14.03 -4.61
C ILE A 160 -16.61 12.96 -3.59
N GLY A 161 -17.90 12.68 -3.40
CA GLY A 161 -18.34 11.60 -2.52
C GLY A 161 -19.56 10.88 -3.08
N ARG A 162 -19.57 9.57 -2.94
CA ARG A 162 -20.70 8.69 -3.24
C ARG A 162 -21.07 7.88 -2.01
N HIS A 163 -22.35 7.91 -1.65
CA HIS A 163 -22.91 7.14 -0.56
C HIS A 163 -23.79 6.02 -1.13
N TYR A 164 -23.37 4.78 -0.90
CA TYR A 164 -24.09 3.55 -1.24
C TYR A 164 -24.89 3.13 -0.01
N MET A 165 -26.14 3.60 0.09
CA MET A 165 -26.93 3.47 1.32
C MET A 165 -27.24 2.01 1.69
N GLN A 166 -27.38 1.13 0.70
CA GLN A 166 -27.64 -0.29 0.96
C GLN A 166 -26.45 -1.02 1.58
N GLU A 167 -25.24 -0.54 1.28
CA GLU A 167 -23.97 -1.10 1.76
C GLU A 167 -23.43 -0.36 2.99
N ASN A 168 -24.11 0.71 3.45
CA ASN A 168 -23.63 1.64 4.47
C ASN A 168 -22.23 2.22 4.15
N LYS A 169 -21.91 2.30 2.85
CA LYS A 169 -20.56 2.56 2.34
C LYS A 169 -20.46 3.94 1.71
N PHE A 170 -19.40 4.65 2.05
CA PHE A 170 -18.97 5.86 1.36
C PHE A 170 -17.70 5.58 0.55
N LYS A 171 -17.64 6.15 -0.65
CA LYS A 171 -16.40 6.33 -1.41
C LYS A 171 -16.14 7.81 -1.56
N PHE A 172 -15.00 8.28 -1.08
CA PHE A 172 -14.56 9.67 -1.20
C PHE A 172 -13.35 9.75 -2.11
N VAL A 173 -13.34 10.78 -2.95
CA VAL A 173 -12.31 11.02 -3.96
C VAL A 173 -11.92 12.50 -3.94
N GLU A 174 -10.62 12.75 -4.00
CA GLU A 174 -9.97 14.07 -4.06
C GLU A 174 -10.16 14.93 -2.79
N ASP A 175 -9.04 15.37 -2.22
CA ASP A 175 -8.97 16.22 -1.03
C ASP A 175 -9.77 15.67 0.17
N VAL A 176 -9.60 14.38 0.47
CA VAL A 176 -10.33 13.73 1.57
C VAL A 176 -9.64 14.03 2.90
N VAL A 177 -10.38 14.62 3.83
CA VAL A 177 -9.93 14.89 5.19
C VAL A 177 -10.93 14.34 6.19
N LEU A 178 -10.53 13.36 6.99
CA LEU A 178 -11.27 12.90 8.16
C LEU A 178 -10.71 13.57 9.41
N VAL A 179 -11.58 14.05 10.27
CA VAL A 179 -11.26 14.60 11.59
C VAL A 179 -12.18 13.97 12.63
N ASN A 180 -11.58 13.47 13.71
CA ASN A 180 -12.27 13.11 14.94
C ASN A 180 -11.54 13.76 16.16
N ASP A 181 -11.96 13.43 17.38
CA ASP A 181 -11.47 14.08 18.61
C ASP A 181 -9.94 14.07 18.78
N SER A 182 -9.24 13.07 18.26
CA SER A 182 -7.79 12.91 18.42
C SER A 182 -7.03 12.70 17.12
N THR A 183 -7.71 12.43 16.00
CA THR A 183 -7.07 11.95 14.78
C THR A 183 -7.51 12.77 13.57
N THR A 184 -6.53 13.16 12.75
CA THR A 184 -6.76 13.73 11.43
C THR A 184 -6.16 12.82 10.36
N ILE A 185 -6.95 12.44 9.36
CA ILE A 185 -6.48 11.63 8.24
C ILE A 185 -6.64 12.43 6.95
N LYS A 186 -5.60 12.48 6.13
CA LYS A 186 -5.60 13.09 4.80
C LYS A 186 -5.30 12.03 3.75
N SER A 187 -6.11 11.97 2.70
CA SER A 187 -5.96 11.01 1.60
C SER A 187 -6.63 11.53 0.32
N ASN A 188 -6.38 10.86 -0.80
CA ASN A 188 -7.08 11.11 -2.06
C ASN A 188 -8.23 10.13 -2.33
N PHE A 189 -8.13 8.90 -1.79
CA PHE A 189 -9.11 7.84 -2.00
C PHE A 189 -9.40 7.18 -0.66
N PHE A 190 -10.63 7.29 -0.21
CA PHE A 190 -11.04 6.84 1.12
C PHE A 190 -12.38 6.10 1.02
N ASP A 191 -12.38 4.81 1.35
CA ASP A 191 -13.61 4.03 1.49
C ASP A 191 -13.94 3.91 2.98
N PHE A 192 -15.20 4.13 3.33
CA PHE A 192 -15.67 4.12 4.72
C PHE A 192 -16.99 3.37 4.88
N TYR A 193 -17.00 2.40 5.79
CA TYR A 193 -18.22 1.68 6.16
C TYR A 193 -18.75 2.24 7.47
N SER A 194 -19.90 2.90 7.40
CA SER A 194 -20.48 3.64 8.54
C SER A 194 -21.08 2.72 9.61
N ASP A 195 -21.32 1.45 9.29
CA ASP A 195 -21.86 0.46 10.22
C ASP A 195 -20.79 -0.24 11.06
N THR A 196 -19.71 -0.69 10.43
CA THR A 196 -18.56 -1.37 11.09
C THR A 196 -17.45 -0.42 11.50
N GLY A 197 -17.47 0.82 10.98
CA GLY A 197 -16.39 1.79 11.19
C GLY A 197 -15.08 1.43 10.48
N GLN A 198 -15.12 0.53 9.50
CA GLN A 198 -13.97 0.17 8.70
C GLN A 198 -13.60 1.32 7.74
N ALA A 199 -12.33 1.71 7.77
CA ALA A 199 -11.76 2.75 6.93
C ALA A 199 -10.63 2.18 6.08
N PHE A 200 -10.63 2.49 4.78
CA PHE A 200 -9.63 2.04 3.82
C PHE A 200 -9.02 3.26 3.12
N LEU A 201 -7.70 3.34 3.17
CA LEU A 201 -6.90 4.41 2.57
C LEU A 201 -6.22 3.87 1.33
N PHE A 202 -6.28 4.61 0.23
CA PHE A 202 -5.52 4.29 -0.96
C PHE A 202 -4.80 5.51 -1.51
N GLY A 203 -3.57 5.26 -1.98
CA GLY A 203 -2.64 6.31 -2.38
C GLY A 203 -1.98 6.99 -1.18
N PRO A 204 -1.07 7.95 -1.45
CA PRO A 204 -0.35 8.68 -0.42
C PRO A 204 -1.30 9.28 0.61
N SER A 205 -1.15 8.85 1.85
CA SER A 205 -2.04 9.21 2.96
C SER A 205 -1.25 9.54 4.20
N THR A 206 -1.76 10.48 4.99
CA THR A 206 -1.15 10.90 6.26
C THR A 206 -2.18 10.83 7.38
N ILE A 207 -1.83 10.15 8.47
CA ILE A 207 -2.63 10.02 9.69
C ILE A 207 -1.87 10.75 10.80
N THR A 208 -2.50 11.71 11.46
CA THR A 208 -1.90 12.51 12.53
C THR A 208 -2.70 12.34 13.82
N THR A 209 -2.00 11.98 14.89
CA THR A 209 -2.51 11.92 16.28
C THR A 209 -1.71 12.91 17.15
N PRO A 210 -2.07 13.14 18.44
CA PRO A 210 -1.27 14.00 19.31
C PRO A 210 0.16 13.48 19.51
N GLU A 211 0.36 12.17 19.42
CA GLU A 211 1.64 11.50 19.72
C GLU A 211 2.50 11.26 18.48
N SER A 212 1.92 11.23 17.28
CA SER A 212 2.65 10.81 16.07
C SER A 212 2.03 11.25 14.75
N THR A 213 2.83 11.24 13.69
CA THR A 213 2.38 11.34 12.30
C THR A 213 2.79 10.09 11.54
N THR A 214 1.84 9.45 10.87
CA THR A 214 2.04 8.24 10.06
C THR A 214 1.78 8.52 8.59
N TYR A 215 2.70 8.10 7.73
CA TYR A 215 2.55 8.08 6.28
C TYR A 215 2.41 6.65 5.77
N CYS A 216 1.54 6.44 4.78
CA CYS A 216 1.41 5.18 4.05
C CYS A 216 0.79 5.41 2.66
N GLU A 217 0.92 4.44 1.75
CA GLU A 217 0.24 4.47 0.46
C GLU A 217 -0.98 3.55 0.37
N LYS A 218 -1.13 2.64 1.33
CA LYS A 218 -2.37 1.89 1.57
C LYS A 218 -2.55 1.71 3.08
N GLY A 219 -3.78 1.87 3.55
CA GLY A 219 -4.08 1.77 4.96
C GLY A 219 -5.43 1.14 5.22
N PHE A 220 -5.56 0.55 6.40
CA PHE A 220 -6.83 0.07 6.91
C PHE A 220 -6.91 0.27 8.41
N TYR A 221 -8.11 0.53 8.88
CA TYR A 221 -8.41 0.54 10.29
C TYR A 221 -9.82 0.03 10.53
N ASP A 222 -9.97 -0.82 11.54
CA ASP A 222 -11.25 -1.27 12.07
C ASP A 222 -11.43 -0.70 13.48
N SER A 223 -12.39 0.21 13.64
CA SER A 223 -12.63 0.88 14.92
C SER A 223 -13.33 0.02 15.97
N GLU A 224 -13.98 -1.09 15.59
CA GLU A 224 -14.66 -1.95 16.56
C GLU A 224 -13.68 -2.86 17.31
N ILE A 225 -12.66 -3.35 16.60
CA ILE A 225 -11.62 -4.23 17.17
C ILE A 225 -10.29 -3.52 17.39
N GLU A 226 -10.18 -2.25 17.00
CA GLU A 226 -8.99 -1.38 17.14
C GLU A 226 -7.71 -1.97 16.51
N VAL A 227 -7.86 -2.55 15.32
CA VAL A 227 -6.77 -3.14 14.53
C VAL A 227 -6.58 -2.37 13.24
N GLY A 228 -5.33 -2.17 12.82
CA GLY A 228 -5.03 -1.58 11.53
C GLY A 228 -3.69 -1.98 10.93
N TYR A 229 -3.53 -1.63 9.67
CA TYR A 229 -2.30 -1.81 8.92
C TYR A 229 -1.99 -0.61 8.04
N ALA A 230 -0.71 -0.25 7.98
CA ALA A 230 -0.14 0.74 7.09
C ALA A 230 0.86 0.03 6.17
N LEU A 231 0.65 0.12 4.86
CA LEU A 231 1.37 -0.63 3.85
C LEU A 231 2.00 0.32 2.83
N LYS A 232 3.11 -0.15 2.25
CA LYS A 232 3.90 0.49 1.20
C LYS A 232 4.50 1.82 1.65
N ASN A 233 5.82 1.81 1.85
CA ASN A 233 6.60 2.94 2.36
C ASN A 233 6.04 3.50 3.67
N ALA A 234 5.60 2.62 4.58
CA ALA A 234 4.99 3.03 5.83
C ALA A 234 6.06 3.68 6.73
N ARG A 235 5.72 4.84 7.28
CA ARG A 235 6.60 5.63 8.14
C ARG A 235 5.81 6.25 9.28
N ILE A 236 6.33 6.17 10.50
CA ILE A 236 5.77 6.82 11.69
C ILE A 236 6.83 7.73 12.29
N ASP A 237 6.50 9.01 12.42
CA ASP A 237 7.30 10.03 13.07
C ASP A 237 6.70 10.32 14.46
N TYR A 238 7.45 9.99 15.51
CA TYR A 238 7.23 10.40 16.90
C TYR A 238 8.20 11.54 17.27
N ASP A 239 7.99 12.20 18.40
CA ASP A 239 8.85 13.30 18.87
C ASP A 239 10.34 12.96 18.93
N ASN A 240 10.68 11.73 19.32
CA ASN A 240 12.07 11.28 19.51
C ASN A 240 12.49 10.11 18.62
N ARG A 241 11.62 9.61 17.74
CA ARG A 241 11.87 8.39 16.97
C ARG A 241 11.16 8.40 15.62
N ILE A 242 11.84 7.83 14.62
CA ILE A 242 11.27 7.57 13.29
C ILE A 242 11.26 6.06 13.05
N ILE A 243 10.13 5.50 12.66
CA ILE A 243 9.95 4.09 12.34
C ILE A 243 9.57 3.96 10.87
N GLU A 244 10.31 3.17 10.12
CA GLU A 244 10.09 2.92 8.69
C GLU A 244 9.95 1.41 8.45
N GLY A 245 9.13 1.02 7.49
CA GLY A 245 8.99 -0.37 7.02
C GLY A 245 8.03 -0.50 5.84
N ASP A 246 8.06 -1.63 5.14
CA ASP A 246 7.14 -1.84 4.01
C ASP A 246 5.71 -2.13 4.49
N SER A 247 5.56 -2.71 5.69
CA SER A 247 4.28 -2.99 6.34
C SER A 247 4.39 -2.80 7.84
N LEU A 248 3.43 -2.09 8.42
CA LEU A 248 3.24 -1.91 9.85
C LEU A 248 1.84 -2.40 10.22
N TYR A 249 1.76 -3.22 11.26
CA TYR A 249 0.52 -3.72 11.86
C TYR A 249 0.44 -3.24 13.30
N PHE A 250 -0.77 -2.87 13.74
CA PHE A 250 -1.02 -2.48 15.12
C PHE A 250 -2.35 -3.04 15.63
N ASP A 251 -2.34 -3.40 16.90
CA ASP A 251 -3.48 -3.90 17.66
C ASP A 251 -3.47 -3.19 19.02
N THR A 252 -4.33 -2.18 19.15
CA THR A 252 -4.38 -1.31 20.34
C THR A 252 -4.83 -2.09 21.56
N THR A 253 -5.77 -3.03 21.40
CA THR A 253 -6.29 -3.83 22.52
C THR A 253 -5.24 -4.73 23.17
N LYS A 254 -4.22 -5.13 22.40
CA LYS A 254 -3.11 -5.98 22.87
C LYS A 254 -1.83 -5.20 23.16
N ASP A 255 -1.83 -3.87 23.00
CA ASP A 255 -0.63 -3.04 23.05
C ASP A 255 0.48 -3.58 22.13
N PHE A 256 0.11 -4.12 20.97
CA PHE A 256 1.01 -4.87 20.10
C PHE A 256 1.18 -4.18 18.75
N ALA A 257 2.42 -4.18 18.24
CA ALA A 257 2.71 -3.75 16.88
C ALA A 257 3.77 -4.67 16.26
N SER A 258 3.72 -4.78 14.93
CA SER A 258 4.78 -5.46 14.18
C SER A 258 5.12 -4.72 12.90
N ALA A 259 6.35 -4.88 12.45
CA ALA A 259 6.86 -4.32 11.21
C ALA A 259 7.48 -5.44 10.37
N THR A 260 7.32 -5.36 9.05
CA THR A 260 7.84 -6.36 8.11
C THR A 260 8.53 -5.68 6.94
N ASN A 261 9.71 -6.19 6.58
CA ASN A 261 10.61 -5.75 5.53
C ASN A 261 11.13 -4.30 5.66
N ASN A 262 12.39 -4.10 5.31
CA ASN A 262 13.07 -2.80 5.24
C ASN A 262 12.86 -1.94 6.49
N ILE A 263 12.89 -2.58 7.66
CA ILE A 263 12.60 -1.91 8.92
C ILE A 263 13.79 -1.05 9.28
N LYS A 264 13.53 0.21 9.59
CA LYS A 264 14.52 1.13 10.12
C LYS A 264 13.90 1.97 11.22
N VAL A 265 14.45 1.85 12.42
CA VAL A 265 14.09 2.66 13.58
C VAL A 265 15.25 3.60 13.86
N THR A 266 14.99 4.91 13.86
CA THR A 266 15.98 5.94 14.15
C THR A 266 15.59 6.63 15.45
N ASP A 267 16.43 6.55 16.49
CA ASP A 267 16.28 7.30 17.73
C ASP A 267 17.09 8.61 17.61
N THR A 268 16.39 9.75 17.66
CA THR A 268 17.00 11.07 17.46
C THR A 268 17.64 11.64 18.73
N ILE A 269 17.35 11.07 19.90
CA ILE A 269 17.97 11.48 21.18
C ILE A 269 19.29 10.75 21.36
N ASN A 270 19.28 9.43 21.20
CA ASN A 270 20.43 8.57 21.48
C ASN A 270 21.31 8.31 20.24
N HIS A 271 21.02 8.98 19.11
CA HIS A 271 21.75 8.83 17.84
C HIS A 271 21.96 7.35 17.43
N SER A 272 20.92 6.54 17.57
CA SER A 272 20.98 5.11 17.28
C SER A 272 20.02 4.71 16.16
N ILE A 273 20.44 3.72 15.37
CA ILE A 273 19.66 3.18 14.26
C ILE A 273 19.56 1.67 14.41
N ILE A 274 18.35 1.14 14.39
CA ILE A 274 18.08 -0.30 14.42
C ILE A 274 17.46 -0.71 13.08
N LYS A 275 17.99 -1.74 12.43
CA LYS A 275 17.55 -2.26 11.13
C LYS A 275 17.26 -3.75 11.19
N GLY A 276 16.37 -4.21 10.30
CA GLY A 276 16.06 -5.63 10.10
C GLY A 276 14.87 -5.83 9.18
N HIS A 277 14.36 -7.05 9.06
CA HIS A 277 13.24 -7.36 8.16
C HIS A 277 12.02 -7.98 8.85
N TYR A 278 12.06 -8.16 10.17
CA TYR A 278 10.87 -8.43 10.98
C TYR A 278 11.06 -7.95 12.42
N ALA A 279 10.10 -7.20 12.95
CA ALA A 279 10.13 -6.70 14.31
C ALA A 279 8.75 -6.78 14.97
N GLU A 280 8.74 -7.00 16.27
CA GLU A 280 7.55 -6.92 17.11
C GLU A 280 7.82 -6.05 18.32
N VAL A 281 6.77 -5.36 18.75
CA VAL A 281 6.77 -4.47 19.91
C VAL A 281 5.55 -4.80 20.76
N PHE A 282 5.77 -4.95 22.06
CA PHE A 282 4.72 -4.96 23.06
C PHE A 282 4.90 -3.75 23.96
N LYS A 283 3.87 -2.90 24.06
CA LYS A 283 3.82 -1.77 24.98
C LYS A 283 3.16 -2.22 26.30
N GLY A 284 3.45 -1.51 27.39
CA GLY A 284 2.89 -1.77 28.73
C GLY A 284 3.95 -1.84 29.83
N GLU A 285 3.57 -1.49 31.06
CA GLU A 285 4.50 -1.36 32.21
C GLU A 285 5.27 -2.65 32.53
N GLU A 286 4.66 -3.83 32.28
CA GLU A 286 5.27 -5.13 32.54
C GLU A 286 5.87 -5.81 31.30
N LYS A 287 5.65 -5.26 30.09
CA LYS A 287 5.96 -5.94 28.81
C LYS A 287 6.71 -5.10 27.78
N ASP A 288 7.16 -3.89 28.13
CA ASP A 288 7.94 -3.01 27.21
C ASP A 288 9.16 -3.74 26.64
N SER A 289 8.97 -4.29 25.45
CA SER A 289 9.91 -5.17 24.78
C SER A 289 9.79 -4.99 23.28
N VAL A 290 10.95 -4.91 22.65
CA VAL A 290 11.10 -4.88 21.21
C VAL A 290 12.04 -6.00 20.84
N PHE A 291 11.73 -6.73 19.78
CA PHE A 291 12.75 -7.53 19.12
C PHE A 291 12.73 -7.30 17.63
N ILE A 292 13.90 -7.50 17.02
CA ILE A 292 14.10 -7.43 15.58
C ILE A 292 14.93 -8.61 15.13
N THR A 293 14.61 -9.14 13.95
CA THR A 293 15.20 -10.34 13.36
C THR A 293 15.39 -10.15 11.85
N LYS A 294 16.00 -11.16 11.22
CA LYS A 294 16.31 -11.21 9.78
C LYS A 294 17.24 -10.05 9.40
N ARG A 295 18.55 -10.28 9.50
CA ARG A 295 19.59 -9.24 9.39
C ARG A 295 19.42 -8.10 10.40
N ALA A 296 19.21 -8.46 11.67
CA ALA A 296 19.12 -7.47 12.73
C ALA A 296 20.45 -6.74 12.88
N LEU A 297 20.42 -5.41 12.88
CA LEU A 297 21.61 -4.57 13.01
C LEU A 297 21.26 -3.39 13.92
N ALA A 298 22.02 -3.19 14.97
CA ALA A 298 22.01 -1.98 15.78
C ALA A 298 23.27 -1.16 15.48
N ILE A 299 23.09 0.15 15.30
CA ILE A 299 24.14 1.12 15.02
C ILE A 299 24.02 2.20 16.08
N THR A 300 25.11 2.47 16.79
CA THR A 300 25.18 3.56 17.77
C THR A 300 26.35 4.44 17.42
N VAL A 301 26.12 5.75 17.32
CA VAL A 301 27.18 6.74 17.12
C VAL A 301 27.89 6.96 18.45
N GLN A 302 29.23 6.88 18.45
CA GLN A 302 30.06 7.12 19.62
C GLN A 302 31.24 8.00 19.20
N GLU A 303 31.32 9.22 19.75
CA GLU A 303 32.30 10.25 19.36
C GLU A 303 32.31 10.53 17.84
N ASN A 304 33.39 10.13 17.14
CA ASN A 304 33.60 10.32 15.71
C ASN A 304 33.45 9.01 14.88
N ASP A 305 33.02 7.92 15.51
CA ASP A 305 32.89 6.59 14.89
C ASP A 305 31.52 5.98 15.23
N SER A 306 31.20 4.82 14.66
CA SER A 306 29.97 4.09 14.95
C SER A 306 30.27 2.64 15.34
N ILE A 307 29.55 2.16 16.34
CA ILE A 307 29.55 0.76 16.74
C ILE A 307 28.40 0.07 16.00
N TYR A 308 28.73 -0.99 15.28
CA TYR A 308 27.79 -1.84 14.58
C TYR A 308 27.66 -3.17 15.32
N MET A 309 26.44 -3.56 15.66
CA MET A 309 26.14 -4.83 16.32
C MET A 309 25.12 -5.61 15.52
N HIS A 310 25.47 -6.83 15.12
CA HIS A 310 24.63 -7.72 14.34
C HIS A 310 24.40 -9.04 15.08
N ALA A 311 23.21 -9.62 14.95
CA ALA A 311 22.88 -10.97 15.42
C ALA A 311 21.65 -11.51 14.67
N ASP A 312 21.32 -12.78 14.88
CA ASP A 312 20.09 -13.38 14.31
C ASP A 312 18.83 -12.68 14.88
N LYS A 313 18.88 -12.33 16.16
CA LYS A 313 17.83 -11.59 16.88
C LYS A 313 18.43 -10.57 17.82
N ILE A 314 17.98 -9.32 17.75
CA ILE A 314 18.30 -8.30 18.76
C ILE A 314 17.01 -7.99 19.53
N MET A 315 17.09 -8.02 20.85
CA MET A 315 15.99 -7.69 21.75
C MET A 315 16.38 -6.53 22.64
N VAL A 316 15.47 -5.56 22.80
CA VAL A 316 15.64 -4.38 23.63
C VAL A 316 14.50 -4.35 24.65
N THR A 317 14.85 -4.19 25.93
CA THR A 317 13.91 -4.19 27.07
C THR A 317 14.28 -3.11 28.08
N GLY A 318 13.37 -2.74 28.97
CA GLY A 318 13.62 -1.78 30.04
C GLY A 318 13.26 -0.33 29.68
N LYS A 319 13.29 0.58 30.66
CA LYS A 319 12.92 2.00 30.46
C LYS A 319 13.95 2.75 29.59
N PRO A 320 13.60 3.90 28.96
CA PRO A 320 14.53 4.69 28.13
C PRO A 320 15.92 4.90 28.74
N ASP A 321 16.01 5.23 30.03
CA ASP A 321 17.31 5.49 30.70
C ASP A 321 17.98 4.22 31.28
N ASN A 322 17.39 3.04 31.07
CA ASN A 322 17.86 1.77 31.64
C ASN A 322 17.63 0.62 30.64
N ARG A 323 17.92 0.83 29.35
CA ARG A 323 17.71 -0.21 28.34
C ARG A 323 18.73 -1.34 28.50
N ILE A 324 18.23 -2.55 28.30
CA ILE A 324 19.02 -3.77 28.20
C ILE A 324 18.88 -4.30 26.78
N ILE A 325 20.02 -4.43 26.09
CA ILE A 325 20.13 -4.95 24.74
C ILE A 325 20.65 -6.38 24.83
N ARG A 326 19.98 -7.30 24.15
CA ARG A 326 20.36 -8.71 24.04
C ARG A 326 20.42 -9.10 22.59
N ALA A 327 21.61 -9.35 22.08
CA ALA A 327 21.84 -9.87 20.74
C ALA A 327 22.02 -11.39 20.84
N PHE A 328 21.11 -12.15 20.25
CA PHE A 328 21.04 -13.60 20.35
C PHE A 328 21.43 -14.29 19.05
N TYR A 329 22.34 -15.24 19.24
CA TYR A 329 23.01 -16.08 18.26
C TYR A 329 23.82 -15.32 17.21
N ASN A 330 25.02 -15.83 16.95
CA ASN A 330 25.98 -15.29 15.98
C ASN A 330 26.26 -13.79 16.18
N ALA A 331 26.32 -13.35 17.43
CA ALA A 331 26.43 -11.95 17.75
C ALA A 331 27.83 -11.41 17.40
N LYS A 332 27.86 -10.34 16.60
CA LYS A 332 29.05 -9.70 16.06
C LYS A 332 29.05 -8.21 16.38
N ILE A 333 30.23 -7.66 16.66
CA ILE A 333 30.44 -6.22 16.83
C ILE A 333 31.54 -5.78 15.86
N TYR A 334 31.37 -4.62 15.25
CA TYR A 334 32.38 -3.98 14.42
C TYR A 334 32.46 -2.47 14.70
N LYS A 335 33.69 -1.97 14.78
CA LYS A 335 34.13 -0.58 14.87
C LYS A 335 35.49 -0.50 14.15
N SER A 336 35.92 0.68 13.71
CA SER A 336 37.15 0.83 12.90
C SER A 336 38.43 0.25 13.53
N ASP A 337 38.51 0.19 14.85
CA ASP A 337 39.66 -0.28 15.64
C ASP A 337 39.38 -1.53 16.48
N LEU A 338 38.14 -2.03 16.46
CA LEU A 338 37.68 -3.14 17.28
C LEU A 338 36.63 -3.97 16.53
N SER A 339 36.83 -5.28 16.46
CA SER A 339 35.79 -6.21 16.03
C SER A 339 35.64 -7.37 17.00
N GLY A 340 34.49 -8.04 16.96
CA GLY A 340 34.18 -9.10 17.91
C GLY A 340 33.15 -10.08 17.40
N LYS A 341 33.23 -11.30 17.91
CA LYS A 341 32.26 -12.38 17.64
C LYS A 341 32.03 -13.25 18.87
N SER A 342 30.78 -13.63 19.10
CA SER A 342 30.33 -14.44 20.26
C SER A 342 29.03 -15.20 19.94
N ASP A 343 28.51 -16.01 20.87
CA ASP A 343 27.14 -16.52 20.72
C ASP A 343 26.16 -15.36 20.83
N SER A 344 26.26 -14.66 21.94
CA SER A 344 25.29 -13.68 22.38
C SER A 344 26.00 -12.52 23.06
N ILE A 345 25.43 -11.32 22.91
CA ILE A 345 25.88 -10.12 23.60
C ILE A 345 24.78 -9.64 24.52
N HIS A 346 25.13 -9.33 25.76
CA HIS A 346 24.24 -8.69 26.72
C HIS A 346 24.83 -7.33 27.10
N SER A 347 24.13 -6.25 26.79
CA SER A 347 24.56 -4.89 27.11
C SER A 347 23.55 -4.20 28.02
N ASN A 348 24.04 -3.59 29.09
CA ASN A 348 23.24 -2.84 30.06
C ASN A 348 23.71 -1.39 30.09
N GLN A 349 22.88 -0.49 29.56
CA GLN A 349 23.21 0.94 29.45
C GLN A 349 23.46 1.60 30.81
N LYS A 350 22.67 1.22 31.84
CA LYS A 350 22.79 1.81 33.17
C LYS A 350 24.16 1.54 33.80
N THR A 351 24.65 0.32 33.65
CA THR A 351 25.93 -0.09 34.23
C THR A 351 27.10 0.12 33.29
N GLY A 352 26.85 0.41 32.01
CA GLY A 352 27.86 0.51 30.95
C GLY A 352 28.54 -0.83 30.62
N ILE A 353 27.97 -1.97 31.03
CA ILE A 353 28.61 -3.28 30.87
C ILE A 353 28.05 -3.95 29.61
N THR A 354 28.95 -4.36 28.71
CA THR A 354 28.66 -5.20 27.54
C THR A 354 29.40 -6.52 27.66
N GLU A 355 28.66 -7.61 27.78
CA GLU A 355 29.15 -8.97 27.99
C GLU A 355 29.07 -9.74 26.68
N LEU A 356 30.21 -10.19 26.17
CA LEU A 356 30.28 -11.16 25.07
C LEU A 356 30.29 -12.55 25.70
N ILE A 357 29.21 -13.28 25.51
CA ILE A 357 28.93 -14.55 26.20
C ILE A 357 28.99 -15.70 25.20
N ASN A 358 29.49 -16.81 25.70
CA ASN A 358 30.02 -17.86 24.87
C ASN A 358 29.03 -18.93 24.41
N LEU A 359 29.38 -19.51 23.26
CA LEU A 359 28.83 -20.71 22.66
C LEU A 359 29.33 -21.94 23.43
N ASN A 360 28.51 -22.57 24.27
CA ASN A 360 28.74 -23.98 24.64
C ASN A 360 28.43 -24.93 23.46
N LYS A 361 28.74 -24.51 22.22
CA LYS A 361 28.63 -25.30 20.99
C LYS A 361 30.03 -25.64 20.50
N LEU A 362 30.21 -26.90 20.14
CA LEU A 362 31.42 -27.41 19.50
C LEU A 362 31.53 -26.81 18.09
N GLY A 363 32.73 -26.37 17.69
CA GLY A 363 33.00 -25.83 16.36
C GLY A 363 32.82 -26.82 15.19
N SER A 364 32.70 -28.11 15.45
CA SER A 364 32.38 -29.14 14.44
C SER A 364 31.66 -30.35 15.06
N ASN A 365 31.11 -31.25 14.23
CA ASN A 365 30.60 -32.56 14.66
C ASN A 365 31.74 -33.54 15.07
N ASP A 366 32.99 -33.07 15.10
CA ASP A 366 34.13 -33.86 15.57
C ASP A 366 34.03 -34.08 17.08
N ARG A 367 34.28 -35.31 17.52
CA ARG A 367 34.33 -35.71 18.93
C ARG A 367 35.46 -35.02 19.71
N PHE A 368 36.40 -34.36 19.02
CA PHE A 368 37.52 -33.63 19.60
C PHE A 368 37.44 -32.11 19.45
N SER A 369 36.34 -31.56 18.94
CA SER A 369 36.15 -30.11 18.89
C SER A 369 36.13 -29.51 20.29
N THR A 370 36.69 -28.31 20.46
CA THR A 370 36.53 -27.49 21.67
C THR A 370 35.32 -26.57 21.53
N ALA A 371 34.75 -26.13 22.65
CA ALA A 371 33.75 -25.06 22.65
C ALA A 371 34.40 -23.79 22.11
N ARG A 372 33.80 -23.17 21.09
CA ARG A 372 34.26 -21.87 20.57
C ARG A 372 34.17 -20.85 21.68
N LYS A 373 35.12 -19.90 21.73
CA LYS A 373 35.20 -18.81 22.72
C LYS A 373 34.80 -17.47 22.12
N PRO A 374 34.26 -16.51 22.90
CA PRO A 374 34.11 -15.15 22.42
C PRO A 374 35.50 -14.64 22.04
N ILE A 375 35.52 -13.78 21.04
CA ILE A 375 36.75 -13.27 20.46
C ILE A 375 36.57 -11.79 20.18
N LEU A 376 37.63 -11.04 20.47
CA LEU A 376 37.79 -9.65 20.10
C LEU A 376 39.09 -9.49 19.33
N TRP A 377 39.08 -8.65 18.30
CA TRP A 377 40.28 -8.17 17.64
C TRP A 377 40.39 -6.68 17.88
N ASN A 378 41.50 -6.24 18.44
CA ASN A 378 41.85 -4.83 18.50
C ASN A 378 43.12 -4.62 17.68
N LEU A 379 42.98 -3.94 16.54
CA LEU A 379 44.02 -3.90 15.52
C LEU A 379 44.49 -5.33 15.22
N GLU A 380 45.80 -5.58 15.23
CA GLU A 380 46.40 -6.90 14.94
C GLU A 380 46.40 -7.88 16.12
N ASN A 381 45.79 -7.52 17.25
CA ASN A 381 45.77 -8.35 18.45
C ASN A 381 44.43 -9.08 18.58
N GLN A 382 44.48 -10.40 18.58
CA GLN A 382 43.35 -11.26 18.87
C GLN A 382 43.29 -11.59 20.36
N MET A 383 42.14 -11.39 20.99
CA MET A 383 41.88 -11.67 22.40
C MET A 383 40.72 -12.65 22.56
N THR A 384 40.91 -13.68 23.39
CA THR A 384 39.89 -14.71 23.67
C THR A 384 39.86 -15.05 25.17
N GLY A 385 38.74 -15.57 25.65
CA GLY A 385 38.58 -16.10 27.01
C GLY A 385 37.21 -16.75 27.16
N ASP A 386 36.82 -17.19 28.36
CA ASP A 386 35.53 -17.86 28.51
C ASP A 386 34.36 -16.85 28.49
N THR A 387 34.57 -15.65 29.04
CA THR A 387 33.66 -14.51 28.91
C THR A 387 34.47 -13.21 28.79
N ILE A 388 33.99 -12.27 27.98
CA ILE A 388 34.62 -10.96 27.79
C ILE A 388 33.65 -9.85 28.17
N HIS A 389 34.06 -8.93 29.03
CA HIS A 389 33.28 -7.75 29.40
C HIS A 389 33.98 -6.50 28.88
N LEU A 390 33.24 -5.66 28.18
CA LEU A 390 33.59 -4.28 27.89
C LEU A 390 32.83 -3.39 28.87
N ILE A 391 33.55 -2.53 29.57
CA ILE A 391 33.00 -1.59 30.54
C ILE A 391 33.17 -0.19 29.98
N SER A 392 32.05 0.49 29.76
CA SER A 392 31.98 1.87 29.32
C SER A 392 31.49 2.76 30.45
N ASN A 393 31.94 4.02 30.45
CA ASN A 393 31.40 5.05 31.33
C ASN A 393 30.04 5.50 30.77
N PRO A 394 28.92 5.37 31.50
CA PRO A 394 27.60 5.75 30.99
C PRO A 394 27.44 7.24 30.70
N ASP A 395 28.23 8.11 31.32
CA ASP A 395 28.14 9.56 31.17
C ASP A 395 28.98 10.08 30.00
N SER A 396 30.21 9.57 29.85
CA SER A 396 31.11 9.98 28.75
C SER A 396 31.01 9.10 27.51
N GLU A 397 30.30 7.98 27.62
CA GLU A 397 30.21 6.89 26.63
C GLU A 397 31.54 6.25 26.25
N LYS A 398 32.68 6.63 26.84
CA LYS A 398 34.00 6.06 26.54
C LYS A 398 34.18 4.66 27.13
N ILE A 399 34.97 3.81 26.48
CA ILE A 399 35.37 2.52 27.05
C ILE A 399 36.40 2.81 28.15
N ASP A 400 36.15 2.29 29.35
CA ASP A 400 37.07 2.37 30.49
C ASP A 400 37.98 1.14 30.52
N SER A 401 37.38 -0.05 30.47
CA SER A 401 38.12 -1.29 30.64
C SER A 401 37.56 -2.49 29.88
N LEU A 402 38.47 -3.41 29.55
CA LEU A 402 38.20 -4.72 28.98
C LEU A 402 38.58 -5.78 30.02
N LEU A 403 37.65 -6.63 30.42
CA LEU A 403 37.93 -7.75 31.31
C LEU A 403 37.70 -9.06 30.57
N VAL A 404 38.69 -9.94 30.59
CA VAL A 404 38.57 -11.30 30.05
C VAL A 404 38.71 -12.28 31.21
N PHE A 405 37.71 -13.15 31.32
CA PHE A 405 37.58 -14.09 32.41
C PHE A 405 37.87 -15.51 31.96
N GLU A 406 38.79 -16.15 32.68
CA GLU A 406 39.24 -17.52 32.49
C GLU A 406 39.88 -17.77 31.10
N ASN A 407 41.02 -18.45 31.10
CA ASN A 407 41.73 -18.80 29.87
C ASN A 407 41.96 -17.62 28.92
N ALA A 408 42.32 -16.45 29.46
CA ALA A 408 42.57 -15.25 28.71
C ALA A 408 43.80 -15.44 27.81
N PHE A 409 43.63 -15.21 26.52
CA PHE A 409 44.67 -15.44 25.51
C PHE A 409 44.76 -14.23 24.60
N ILE A 410 45.98 -13.71 24.41
CA ILE A 410 46.30 -12.70 23.42
C ILE A 410 47.23 -13.33 22.38
N ILE A 411 46.90 -13.16 21.10
CA ILE A 411 47.72 -13.61 19.98
C ILE A 411 47.90 -12.43 19.02
N SER A 412 49.13 -12.19 18.58
CA SER A 412 49.41 -11.31 17.44
C SER A 412 50.43 -11.96 16.52
N LYS A 413 50.29 -11.71 15.23
CA LYS A 413 51.22 -12.26 14.23
C LYS A 413 52.50 -11.41 14.20
N ASP A 414 53.66 -12.07 14.18
CA ASP A 414 54.92 -11.35 13.98
C ASP A 414 54.95 -10.73 12.58
N THR A 415 55.38 -9.47 12.48
CA THR A 415 55.28 -8.67 11.26
C THR A 415 56.22 -9.13 10.14
N ILE A 416 57.28 -9.87 10.47
CA ILE A 416 58.31 -10.31 9.52
C ILE A 416 58.26 -11.83 9.30
N SER A 417 57.91 -12.61 10.33
CA SER A 417 57.78 -14.06 10.24
C SER A 417 56.49 -14.44 9.51
N LYS A 418 56.60 -15.42 8.60
CA LYS A 418 55.43 -15.93 7.88
C LYS A 418 54.52 -16.77 8.77
N THR A 419 55.09 -17.40 9.82
CA THR A 419 54.42 -18.38 10.69
C THR A 419 54.57 -18.08 12.18
N GLY A 420 55.30 -17.03 12.56
CA GLY A 420 55.54 -16.66 13.95
C GLY A 420 54.37 -15.91 14.59
N PHE A 421 54.07 -16.27 15.84
CA PHE A 421 53.02 -15.65 16.63
C PHE A 421 53.55 -15.28 18.02
N ASN A 422 53.34 -14.02 18.40
CA ASN A 422 53.46 -13.57 19.78
C ASN A 422 52.20 -13.98 20.53
N GLN A 423 52.39 -14.58 21.71
CA GLN A 423 51.33 -15.26 22.44
C GLN A 423 51.47 -14.99 23.92
N ILE A 424 50.34 -14.69 24.57
CA ILE A 424 50.29 -14.51 26.01
C ILE A 424 49.03 -15.19 26.52
N PHE A 425 49.20 -16.02 27.55
CA PHE A 425 48.13 -16.74 28.21
C PHE A 425 48.12 -16.42 29.71
N GLY A 426 46.94 -16.39 30.33
CA GLY A 426 46.77 -16.40 31.78
C GLY A 426 45.31 -16.65 32.17
N MET A 427 44.98 -16.69 33.46
CA MET A 427 43.59 -16.93 33.86
C MET A 427 42.70 -15.68 33.77
N ARG A 428 43.27 -14.48 33.91
CA ARG A 428 42.52 -13.22 33.87
C ARG A 428 43.30 -12.18 33.08
N LEU A 429 42.59 -11.36 32.30
CA LEU A 429 43.15 -10.19 31.63
C LEU A 429 42.31 -8.96 31.95
N LYS A 430 43.01 -7.85 32.22
CA LYS A 430 42.43 -6.51 32.37
C LYS A 430 43.12 -5.56 31.39
N GLY A 431 42.36 -5.06 30.42
CA GLY A 431 42.74 -3.98 29.53
C GLY A 431 42.20 -2.64 30.05
N LEU A 432 43.01 -1.59 29.96
CA LEU A 432 42.66 -0.21 30.31
C LEU A 432 42.80 0.68 29.07
N PHE A 433 41.79 1.52 28.84
CA PHE A 433 41.76 2.46 27.73
C PHE A 433 42.15 3.87 28.21
N ASN A 434 42.68 4.68 27.29
CA ASN A 434 43.03 6.08 27.56
C ASN A 434 41.90 7.05 27.17
N ASP A 435 42.14 8.35 27.32
CA ASP A 435 41.16 9.40 27.02
C ASP A 435 40.79 9.48 25.54
N GLU A 436 41.64 9.00 24.63
CA GLU A 436 41.35 8.85 23.20
C GLU A 436 40.68 7.51 22.84
N ASN A 437 40.18 6.77 23.84
CA ASN A 437 39.49 5.49 23.69
C ASN A 437 40.35 4.39 23.02
N LYS A 438 41.68 4.49 23.15
CA LYS A 438 42.67 3.50 22.67
C LYS A 438 43.14 2.63 23.82
N LEU A 439 43.38 1.34 23.58
CA LEU A 439 43.92 0.41 24.57
C LEU A 439 45.35 0.81 24.97
N ARG A 440 45.56 1.17 26.25
CA ARG A 440 46.84 1.69 26.77
C ARG A 440 47.60 0.67 27.60
N GLN A 441 46.93 -0.13 28.42
CA GLN A 441 47.58 -1.11 29.28
C GLN A 441 46.82 -2.42 29.27
N VAL A 442 47.55 -3.54 29.28
CA VAL A 442 46.98 -4.87 29.44
C VAL A 442 47.73 -5.64 30.51
N ASP A 443 47.02 -6.05 31.56
CA ASP A 443 47.53 -6.88 32.64
C ASP A 443 46.95 -8.30 32.53
N ILE A 444 47.82 -9.28 32.34
CA ILE A 444 47.48 -10.71 32.38
C ILE A 444 47.97 -11.27 33.71
N THR A 445 47.07 -11.88 34.48
CA THR A 445 47.35 -12.35 35.84
C THR A 445 46.98 -13.81 36.03
N GLN A 446 47.61 -14.42 37.05
CA GLN A 446 47.46 -15.81 37.47
C GLN A 446 48.00 -16.80 36.44
N ASN A 447 49.21 -17.31 36.71
CA ASN A 447 49.93 -18.29 35.88
C ASN A 447 50.10 -17.81 34.44
N ALA A 448 50.70 -16.63 34.28
CA ALA A 448 50.93 -16.05 32.97
C ALA A 448 52.05 -16.81 32.24
N GLU A 449 51.80 -17.18 30.98
CA GLU A 449 52.78 -17.78 30.08
C GLU A 449 52.91 -16.92 28.82
N SER A 450 54.12 -16.75 28.31
CA SER A 450 54.37 -15.94 27.10
C SER A 450 55.32 -16.63 26.14
N ILE A 451 55.09 -16.42 24.84
CA ILE A 451 56.03 -16.70 23.75
C ILE A 451 56.13 -15.44 22.89
N PHE A 452 57.34 -14.90 22.73
CA PHE A 452 57.61 -13.73 21.90
C PHE A 452 58.76 -13.99 20.92
N TYR A 453 58.60 -13.54 19.68
CA TYR A 453 59.66 -13.53 18.67
C TYR A 453 60.50 -12.27 18.87
N ALA A 454 61.59 -12.40 19.62
CA ALA A 454 62.44 -11.28 19.97
C ALA A 454 63.33 -10.87 18.79
N ARG A 455 63.41 -9.56 18.51
CA ARG A 455 64.21 -8.99 17.42
C ARG A 455 65.17 -7.92 17.94
N ASN A 456 66.30 -7.73 17.25
CA ASN A 456 67.24 -6.63 17.55
C ASN A 456 66.81 -5.31 16.87
N ASP A 457 67.58 -4.25 17.07
CA ASP A 457 67.33 -2.91 16.50
C ASP A 457 67.30 -2.92 14.95
N GLN A 458 67.96 -3.89 14.30
CA GLN A 458 67.96 -4.09 12.85
C GLN A 458 66.78 -4.96 12.37
N GLN A 459 65.83 -5.28 13.25
CA GLN A 459 64.68 -6.16 13.00
C GLN A 459 65.04 -7.63 12.68
N GLU A 460 66.27 -8.06 12.99
CA GLU A 460 66.70 -9.45 12.84
C GLU A 460 66.24 -10.29 14.03
N LEU A 461 65.77 -11.51 13.78
CA LEU A 461 65.31 -12.43 14.83
C LEU A 461 66.49 -12.88 15.69
N ILE A 462 66.48 -12.53 16.97
CA ILE A 462 67.50 -12.97 17.94
C ILE A 462 67.13 -14.30 18.61
N GLY A 463 65.83 -14.62 18.67
CA GLY A 463 65.34 -15.88 19.20
C GLY A 463 63.87 -15.82 19.61
N ILE A 464 63.39 -16.93 20.17
CA ILE A 464 62.07 -17.02 20.78
C ILE A 464 62.24 -16.92 22.30
N ASP A 465 61.67 -15.88 22.90
CA ASP A 465 61.56 -15.68 24.35
C ASP A 465 60.33 -16.43 24.87
N LYS A 466 60.54 -17.45 25.68
CA LYS A 466 59.48 -18.24 26.32
C LYS A 466 59.61 -18.14 27.83
N ALA A 467 58.53 -17.75 28.51
CA ALA A 467 58.56 -17.51 29.94
C ALA A 467 57.26 -17.86 30.67
N LYS A 468 57.39 -18.08 31.99
CA LYS A 468 56.30 -18.26 32.95
C LYS A 468 56.47 -17.29 34.12
N SER A 469 55.39 -16.60 34.47
CA SER A 469 55.37 -15.62 35.56
C SER A 469 54.03 -15.62 36.30
N GLY A 470 54.01 -14.99 37.48
CA GLY A 470 52.75 -14.79 38.20
C GLY A 470 51.80 -13.85 37.46
N SER A 471 52.35 -12.82 36.82
CA SER A 471 51.63 -11.90 35.95
C SER A 471 52.54 -11.25 34.89
N ILE A 472 51.91 -10.68 33.86
CA ILE A 472 52.51 -9.92 32.77
C ILE A 472 51.73 -8.61 32.65
N SER A 473 52.44 -7.49 32.52
CA SER A 473 51.87 -6.18 32.23
C SER A 473 52.48 -5.64 30.95
N ILE A 474 51.65 -5.09 30.08
CA ILE A 474 52.03 -4.54 28.78
C ILE A 474 51.50 -3.12 28.70
N LEU A 475 52.37 -2.18 28.37
CA LEU A 475 52.02 -0.79 28.09
C LEU A 475 52.15 -0.54 26.58
N PHE A 476 51.10 0.01 25.96
CA PHE A 476 51.04 0.29 24.53
C PHE A 476 51.15 1.79 24.26
N ALA A 477 52.04 2.20 23.36
CA ALA A 477 52.09 3.54 22.77
C ALA A 477 51.57 3.52 21.32
N GLU A 478 51.52 4.67 20.64
CA GLU A 478 50.99 4.75 19.26
C GLU A 478 51.74 3.84 18.26
N GLU A 479 53.03 3.57 18.48
CA GLU A 479 53.87 2.75 17.59
C GLU A 479 54.00 1.27 18.02
N GLY A 480 53.26 0.82 19.04
CA GLY A 480 53.26 -0.58 19.50
C GLY A 480 53.50 -0.75 21.01
N ILE A 481 54.21 -1.80 21.41
CA ILE A 481 54.50 -2.08 22.82
C ILE A 481 55.61 -1.13 23.30
N GLU A 482 55.30 -0.28 24.27
CA GLU A 482 56.24 0.62 24.96
C GLU A 482 56.99 -0.11 26.07
N GLU A 483 56.26 -0.89 26.88
CA GLU A 483 56.82 -1.63 28.01
C GLU A 483 56.22 -3.03 28.10
N TYR A 484 57.08 -4.01 28.37
CA TYR A 484 56.70 -5.40 28.64
C TYR A 484 57.35 -5.87 29.95
N THR A 485 56.53 -6.03 30.99
CA THR A 485 57.00 -6.31 32.34
C THR A 485 56.42 -7.63 32.86
N ARG A 486 57.32 -8.52 33.29
CA ARG A 486 56.99 -9.81 33.94
C ARG A 486 57.17 -9.67 35.44
N LEU A 487 56.17 -10.09 36.22
CA LEU A 487 56.22 -10.04 37.68
C LEU A 487 56.15 -11.45 38.27
N ASN A 488 56.92 -11.69 39.35
CA ASN A 488 57.05 -13.01 39.98
C ASN A 488 57.44 -14.10 38.97
N GLN A 489 58.51 -13.84 38.20
CA GLN A 489 59.03 -14.74 37.19
C GLN A 489 59.66 -15.97 37.86
N VAL A 490 59.27 -17.16 37.38
CA VAL A 490 59.79 -18.44 37.88
C VAL A 490 60.73 -19.08 36.85
N ASP A 491 60.47 -18.87 35.55
CA ASP A 491 61.25 -19.46 34.46
C ASP A 491 61.16 -18.61 33.19
N GLY A 492 62.28 -18.37 32.50
CA GLY A 492 62.33 -17.61 31.26
C GLY A 492 63.59 -17.93 30.46
N SER A 493 63.43 -18.14 29.15
CA SER A 493 64.51 -18.54 28.26
C SER A 493 64.38 -17.87 26.89
N LEU A 494 65.50 -17.36 26.38
CA LEU A 494 65.63 -16.86 25.01
C LEU A 494 66.52 -17.81 24.23
N SER A 495 65.96 -18.51 23.25
CA SER A 495 66.69 -19.52 22.46
C SER A 495 66.46 -19.32 20.96
N PRO A 496 67.43 -19.66 20.09
CA PRO A 496 67.25 -19.61 18.64
C PRO A 496 66.03 -20.41 18.18
N GLU A 497 65.32 -19.93 17.16
CA GLU A 497 64.12 -20.58 16.62
C GLU A 497 64.36 -22.05 16.22
N SER A 498 65.57 -22.38 15.74
CA SER A 498 65.95 -23.74 15.32
C SER A 498 65.98 -24.77 16.45
N GLN A 499 65.90 -24.34 17.71
CA GLN A 499 65.87 -25.23 18.88
C GLN A 499 64.44 -25.62 19.29
N TYR A 500 63.43 -25.01 18.68
CA TYR A 500 62.02 -25.31 18.97
C TYR A 500 61.41 -26.14 17.85
N ASP A 501 60.80 -27.28 18.22
CA ASP A 501 59.86 -27.96 17.34
C ASP A 501 58.64 -27.07 17.07
N GLU A 502 58.02 -27.20 15.90
CA GLU A 502 56.85 -26.38 15.52
C GLU A 502 55.71 -26.39 16.56
N ARG A 503 55.54 -27.50 17.30
CA ARG A 503 54.53 -27.62 18.36
C ARG A 503 54.88 -26.81 19.62
N ASP A 504 56.16 -26.64 19.91
CA ASP A 504 56.64 -25.96 21.12
C ASP A 504 56.69 -24.43 20.97
N LYS A 505 56.57 -23.96 19.72
CA LYS A 505 56.40 -22.55 19.34
C LYS A 505 55.00 -22.01 19.67
N LEU A 506 54.06 -22.88 20.06
CA LEU A 506 52.68 -22.51 20.40
C LEU A 506 52.37 -22.84 21.86
N LEU A 507 51.69 -21.94 22.57
CA LEU A 507 51.17 -22.20 23.91
C LEU A 507 49.95 -23.13 23.84
N ARG A 508 49.72 -23.89 24.90
CA ARG A 508 48.53 -24.76 24.99
C ARG A 508 47.27 -23.90 24.94
N GLY A 509 46.34 -24.26 24.06
CA GLY A 509 45.10 -23.50 23.86
C GLY A 509 45.20 -22.41 22.79
N PHE A 510 46.33 -22.32 22.08
CA PHE A 510 46.47 -21.48 20.90
C PHE A 510 45.35 -21.76 19.88
N ASP A 511 44.67 -20.71 19.46
CA ASP A 511 43.57 -20.74 18.49
C ASP A 511 43.57 -19.42 17.70
N TRP A 512 44.16 -19.43 16.51
CA TRP A 512 44.25 -18.24 15.64
C TRP A 512 43.09 -18.23 14.64
N ARG A 513 42.24 -17.20 14.68
CA ARG A 513 40.95 -17.12 13.99
C ARG A 513 40.82 -15.94 13.03
N GLU A 514 41.91 -15.55 12.37
CA GLU A 514 41.94 -14.40 11.44
C GLU A 514 40.86 -14.45 10.35
N GLU A 515 40.48 -15.65 9.88
CA GLU A 515 39.43 -15.81 8.86
C GLU A 515 38.02 -15.37 9.32
N GLU A 516 37.81 -15.29 10.64
CA GLU A 516 36.58 -14.80 11.27
C GLU A 516 36.61 -13.29 11.58
N ARG A 517 37.77 -12.64 11.44
CA ARG A 517 37.94 -11.21 11.72
C ARG A 517 37.06 -10.38 10.78
N LEU A 518 36.35 -9.42 11.37
CA LEU A 518 35.48 -8.52 10.64
C LEU A 518 36.30 -7.27 10.28
N ASN A 519 36.44 -7.00 8.98
CA ASN A 519 37.22 -5.87 8.46
C ASN A 519 36.33 -4.79 7.83
N SER A 520 35.03 -5.04 7.76
CA SER A 520 34.05 -4.17 7.14
C SER A 520 32.66 -4.40 7.76
N ILE A 521 31.73 -3.50 7.46
CA ILE A 521 30.33 -3.62 7.89
C ILE A 521 29.67 -4.81 7.18
N GLU A 522 30.07 -5.09 5.95
CA GLU A 522 29.57 -6.21 5.14
C GLU A 522 29.89 -7.58 5.77
N ASP A 523 31.05 -7.69 6.45
CA ASP A 523 31.46 -8.94 7.12
C ASP A 523 30.51 -9.35 8.26
N LEU A 524 29.74 -8.41 8.82
CA LEU A 524 28.72 -8.71 9.83
C LEU A 524 27.73 -9.76 9.30
N PHE A 525 27.40 -9.73 8.01
CA PHE A 525 26.38 -10.58 7.40
C PHE A 525 26.95 -11.77 6.61
N LYS A 526 28.28 -11.98 6.63
CA LYS A 526 28.97 -13.02 5.83
C LYS A 526 28.46 -14.44 6.08
N ASP A 527 28.02 -14.71 7.31
CA ASP A 527 27.55 -16.03 7.76
C ASP A 527 26.02 -16.15 7.72
N ASP A 528 25.31 -15.11 7.29
CA ASP A 528 23.84 -15.08 7.31
C ASP A 528 23.26 -15.98 6.21
N PRO A 529 22.12 -16.63 6.47
CA PRO A 529 21.39 -17.30 5.40
C PRO A 529 20.96 -16.28 4.33
N PRO A 530 20.73 -16.74 3.08
CA PRO A 530 20.13 -15.90 2.05
C PRO A 530 18.83 -15.24 2.54
N LEU A 531 18.73 -13.92 2.35
CA LEU A 531 17.56 -13.17 2.78
C LEU A 531 16.46 -13.24 1.71
N GLU A 532 15.37 -13.93 2.03
CA GLU A 532 14.14 -13.89 1.24
C GLU A 532 13.10 -13.02 1.95
N LEU A 533 12.71 -11.93 1.29
CA LEU A 533 11.69 -11.04 1.83
C LEU A 533 10.29 -11.65 1.58
N PRO A 534 9.44 -11.76 2.62
CA PRO A 534 8.06 -12.15 2.42
C PRO A 534 7.36 -11.16 1.48
N ILE A 535 6.57 -11.70 0.55
CA ILE A 535 5.63 -10.91 -0.24
C ILE A 535 4.53 -10.44 0.71
N ILE A 536 4.43 -9.12 0.87
CA ILE A 536 3.42 -8.51 1.73
C ILE A 536 2.06 -8.70 1.07
N LYS A 537 1.28 -9.62 1.62
CA LYS A 537 -0.14 -9.79 1.29
C LYS A 537 -0.92 -8.83 2.19
N GLY A 538 -1.59 -7.86 1.58
CA GLY A 538 -2.33 -6.84 2.30
C GLY A 538 -3.56 -6.39 1.50
N LEU A 539 -3.83 -5.10 1.55
CA LEU A 539 -4.97 -4.50 0.85
C LEU A 539 -4.82 -4.62 -0.67
N GLU A 540 -5.91 -4.96 -1.35
CA GLU A 540 -5.99 -4.91 -2.81
C GLU A 540 -5.75 -3.48 -3.32
N ASP A 541 -5.52 -3.32 -4.62
CA ASP A 541 -5.41 -1.99 -5.23
C ASP A 541 -6.76 -1.27 -5.19
N TYR A 542 -6.70 0.06 -5.19
CA TYR A 542 -7.91 0.88 -5.27
C TYR A 542 -8.69 0.53 -6.53
N VAL A 543 -9.98 0.25 -6.36
CA VAL A 543 -10.93 0.08 -7.45
C VAL A 543 -11.73 1.39 -7.56
N PRO A 544 -11.52 2.18 -8.63
CA PRO A 544 -12.29 3.39 -8.89
C PRO A 544 -13.79 3.14 -8.76
N GLN A 545 -14.51 4.13 -8.26
CA GLN A 545 -15.97 4.09 -8.34
C GLN A 545 -16.42 4.11 -9.80
N ASP A 546 -17.47 3.34 -10.10
CA ASP A 546 -18.14 3.46 -11.40
C ASP A 546 -18.70 4.87 -11.59
N ASP A 547 -18.86 5.28 -12.85
CA ASP A 547 -19.49 6.57 -13.16
C ASP A 547 -20.90 6.63 -12.58
N PHE A 548 -21.21 7.70 -11.85
CA PHE A 548 -22.56 7.89 -11.30
C PHE A 548 -23.60 7.99 -12.43
N PHE A 549 -23.24 8.64 -13.55
CA PHE A 549 -24.05 8.73 -14.77
C PHE A 549 -23.69 7.61 -15.76
N ASP A 550 -23.78 6.37 -15.32
CA ASP A 550 -23.57 5.22 -16.18
C ASP A 550 -24.71 5.01 -17.19
N LEU A 551 -24.54 3.99 -18.04
CA LEU A 551 -25.45 3.67 -19.13
C LEU A 551 -26.89 3.41 -18.68
N GLU A 552 -27.10 2.72 -17.57
CA GLU A 552 -28.45 2.42 -17.09
C GLU A 552 -29.16 3.69 -16.60
N LEU A 553 -28.46 4.57 -15.88
CA LEU A 553 -29.04 5.85 -15.47
C LEU A 553 -29.32 6.75 -16.68
N LEU A 554 -28.40 6.78 -17.64
CA LEU A 554 -28.55 7.54 -18.88
C LEU A 554 -29.70 7.03 -19.75
N GLU A 555 -29.89 5.72 -19.85
CA GLU A 555 -31.04 5.12 -20.55
C GLU A 555 -32.36 5.53 -19.89
N ARG A 556 -32.43 5.52 -18.56
CA ARG A 556 -33.60 6.04 -17.82
C ARG A 556 -33.86 7.51 -18.15
N ILE A 557 -32.82 8.34 -18.16
CA ILE A 557 -32.91 9.77 -18.51
C ILE A 557 -33.41 9.96 -19.95
N SER A 558 -32.88 9.17 -20.91
CA SER A 558 -33.30 9.20 -22.31
C SER A 558 -34.78 8.84 -22.48
N GLN A 559 -35.25 7.80 -21.81
CA GLN A 559 -36.67 7.40 -21.81
C GLN A 559 -37.58 8.51 -21.25
N ALA A 560 -37.13 9.24 -20.24
CA ALA A 560 -37.86 10.38 -19.68
C ALA A 560 -37.91 11.56 -20.67
N GLY A 561 -36.81 11.88 -21.36
CA GLY A 561 -36.73 12.95 -22.36
C GLY A 561 -37.71 12.79 -23.53
N GLY A 562 -38.04 11.55 -23.91
CA GLY A 562 -39.04 11.25 -24.94
C GLY A 562 -40.48 11.70 -24.60
N HIS A 563 -40.75 12.09 -23.35
CA HIS A 563 -42.07 12.54 -22.87
C HIS A 563 -42.21 14.08 -22.80
N ALA A 564 -41.15 14.84 -23.11
CA ALA A 564 -41.16 16.31 -23.05
C ALA A 564 -41.88 16.96 -24.27
N PRO A 565 -42.59 18.10 -24.11
CA PRO A 565 -43.37 18.71 -25.18
C PRO A 565 -42.49 19.54 -26.12
N LYS A 566 -42.71 19.40 -27.44
CA LYS A 566 -41.88 19.99 -28.52
C LYS A 566 -41.93 21.52 -28.64
N ASN A 567 -42.70 22.24 -27.82
CA ASN A 567 -42.90 23.69 -27.92
C ASN A 567 -42.78 24.37 -26.56
N ILE A 568 -41.56 24.74 -26.18
CA ILE A 568 -41.30 25.70 -25.09
C ILE A 568 -40.49 26.86 -25.69
N LYS A 569 -41.15 27.99 -25.99
CA LYS A 569 -40.52 29.23 -26.52
C LYS A 569 -39.94 30.13 -25.43
N HIS A 570 -40.08 29.75 -24.17
CA HIS A 570 -39.28 30.24 -23.06
C HIS A 570 -38.74 29.00 -22.37
N ASN A 571 -37.73 28.39 -22.97
CA ASN A 571 -37.09 27.23 -22.38
C ASN A 571 -36.18 27.80 -21.27
N PRO A 572 -36.44 27.60 -19.96
CA PRO A 572 -35.39 27.82 -18.95
C PRO A 572 -34.18 26.88 -19.14
N PHE A 573 -34.19 26.12 -20.25
CA PHE A 573 -33.16 25.25 -20.77
C PHE A 573 -32.37 25.84 -21.97
N ILE A 574 -32.59 27.11 -22.36
CA ILE A 574 -31.78 27.83 -23.37
C ILE A 574 -31.61 29.29 -22.93
N ASN A 575 -30.75 29.55 -21.94
CA ASN A 575 -30.10 30.86 -21.77
C ASN A 575 -28.61 30.59 -21.52
N PRO A 576 -27.66 31.22 -22.24
CA PRO A 576 -26.27 30.75 -22.33
C PRO A 576 -25.46 30.86 -21.03
N ASP A 577 -25.99 31.54 -20.01
CA ASP A 577 -25.17 32.03 -18.89
C ASP A 577 -25.41 31.32 -17.54
N ASN A 578 -26.27 30.29 -17.46
CA ASN A 578 -26.43 29.44 -16.26
C ASN A 578 -27.19 28.14 -16.59
N THR A 579 -26.51 27.04 -16.88
CA THR A 579 -27.16 25.76 -17.27
C THR A 579 -26.99 24.64 -16.25
N SER A 580 -28.10 23.93 -15.99
CA SER A 580 -28.17 22.70 -15.21
C SER A 580 -27.49 21.52 -15.93
N PRO A 581 -26.78 20.60 -15.24
CA PRO A 581 -26.11 19.44 -15.84
C PRO A 581 -27.03 18.45 -16.60
N PHE A 582 -28.36 18.53 -16.45
CA PHE A 582 -29.33 17.73 -17.21
C PHE A 582 -29.59 18.22 -18.65
N GLN A 583 -29.06 19.39 -19.04
CA GLN A 583 -29.30 19.98 -20.36
C GLN A 583 -28.25 19.69 -21.42
N GLN A 584 -27.00 19.46 -21.03
CA GLN A 584 -25.95 19.07 -21.97
C GLN A 584 -26.26 17.71 -22.60
N THR A 585 -26.91 16.81 -21.85
CA THR A 585 -27.30 15.48 -22.32
C THR A 585 -28.62 15.45 -23.10
N THR A 586 -29.50 16.45 -22.96
CA THR A 586 -30.82 16.44 -23.61
C THR A 586 -30.91 17.29 -24.89
N SER A 587 -30.07 18.32 -25.05
CA SER A 587 -30.08 19.17 -26.26
C SER A 587 -29.62 18.46 -27.53
N ASN A 588 -28.85 17.36 -27.40
CA ASN A 588 -28.46 16.51 -28.54
C ASN A 588 -29.50 15.43 -28.88
N VAL A 589 -30.51 15.23 -28.03
CA VAL A 589 -31.45 14.10 -28.13
C VAL A 589 -32.79 14.50 -28.73
N ILE A 590 -33.14 15.80 -28.73
CA ILE A 590 -34.41 16.29 -29.30
C ILE A 590 -34.23 16.69 -30.77
N SER A 591 -33.82 15.72 -31.59
CA SER A 591 -34.25 15.66 -33.00
C SER A 591 -34.57 14.20 -33.30
N ASN A 592 -35.80 13.96 -33.76
CA ASN A 592 -36.51 12.68 -33.81
C ASN A 592 -35.64 11.47 -34.23
N ASP A 593 -35.94 10.30 -33.65
CA ASP A 593 -35.42 8.97 -34.03
C ASP A 593 -33.91 8.73 -33.83
N TYR A 594 -33.33 9.13 -32.69
CA TYR A 594 -31.95 8.76 -32.38
C TYR A 594 -31.85 7.30 -31.90
N LYS A 595 -31.90 6.35 -32.84
CA LYS A 595 -30.98 5.21 -32.75
C LYS A 595 -29.61 5.80 -33.02
N PRO A 596 -28.64 5.75 -32.09
CA PRO A 596 -27.33 6.25 -32.39
C PRO A 596 -26.82 5.52 -33.64
N GLU A 597 -26.62 6.30 -34.71
CA GLU A 597 -26.12 5.74 -35.96
C GLU A 597 -24.76 5.12 -35.68
N ASN A 598 -24.60 3.84 -36.06
CA ASN A 598 -23.30 3.22 -35.97
C ASN A 598 -22.34 4.00 -36.87
N LEU A 599 -21.38 4.67 -36.23
CA LEU A 599 -20.41 5.53 -36.88
C LEU A 599 -19.36 4.73 -37.66
N LEU A 600 -19.28 3.41 -37.43
CA LEU A 600 -18.49 2.50 -38.24
C LEU A 600 -19.20 2.24 -39.57
N LYS A 601 -18.46 2.39 -40.66
CA LYS A 601 -18.90 1.95 -41.99
C LYS A 601 -18.59 0.47 -42.15
N SER A 602 -19.58 -0.27 -42.66
CA SER A 602 -19.46 -1.73 -42.87
C SER A 602 -18.98 -2.50 -41.62
N PRO A 603 -19.67 -2.35 -40.48
CA PRO A 603 -19.23 -2.91 -39.18
C PRO A 603 -19.06 -4.43 -39.19
N ASP A 604 -19.95 -5.15 -39.87
CA ASP A 604 -19.90 -6.61 -39.97
C ASP A 604 -19.11 -7.13 -41.19
N ASN A 605 -18.60 -6.23 -42.04
CA ASN A 605 -17.78 -6.57 -43.19
C ASN A 605 -16.38 -5.99 -43.03
N LEU A 606 -15.58 -6.67 -42.22
CA LEU A 606 -14.21 -6.28 -41.92
C LEU A 606 -13.31 -6.29 -43.17
N GLU A 607 -13.64 -7.01 -44.25
CA GLU A 607 -12.88 -6.98 -45.52
C GLU A 607 -13.03 -5.65 -46.29
N SER A 608 -14.08 -4.87 -46.01
CA SER A 608 -14.34 -3.61 -46.73
C SER A 608 -13.17 -2.63 -46.64
N ASN A 609 -13.01 -1.79 -47.66
CA ASN A 609 -11.95 -0.78 -47.72
C ASN A 609 -12.06 0.33 -46.64
N TYR A 610 -13.15 0.34 -45.85
CA TYR A 610 -13.30 1.22 -44.68
C TYR A 610 -12.46 0.77 -43.48
N TRP A 611 -12.11 -0.52 -43.41
CA TRP A 611 -11.21 -1.06 -42.40
C TRP A 611 -9.79 -1.12 -42.96
N TYR A 612 -8.88 -0.39 -42.32
CA TYR A 612 -7.45 -0.57 -42.50
C TYR A 612 -7.02 -1.87 -41.83
N LYS A 613 -6.17 -2.66 -42.49
CA LYS A 613 -5.65 -3.93 -41.99
C LYS A 613 -4.13 -3.93 -42.05
N SER A 614 -3.50 -4.42 -41.00
CA SER A 614 -2.08 -4.72 -41.00
C SER A 614 -1.85 -6.08 -40.37
N ASN A 615 -1.05 -6.93 -41.03
CA ASN A 615 -0.72 -8.29 -40.58
C ASN A 615 -1.94 -9.15 -40.18
N THR A 616 -3.11 -8.94 -40.81
CA THR A 616 -4.34 -9.69 -40.56
C THR A 616 -4.88 -10.31 -41.83
N LYS A 617 -5.53 -11.47 -41.70
CA LYS A 617 -6.35 -12.12 -42.72
C LYS A 617 -7.78 -12.24 -42.19
N ILE A 618 -8.76 -11.94 -43.03
CA ILE A 618 -10.17 -11.92 -42.63
C ILE A 618 -10.91 -13.00 -43.42
N LEU A 619 -11.79 -13.75 -42.74
CA LEU A 619 -12.71 -14.70 -43.36
C LEU A 619 -14.14 -14.28 -43.03
N ARG A 620 -14.89 -13.84 -44.05
CA ARG A 620 -16.25 -13.34 -43.89
C ARG A 620 -17.28 -14.48 -43.74
N ASN A 621 -18.35 -14.24 -42.99
CA ASN A 621 -19.49 -15.16 -42.83
C ASN A 621 -19.02 -16.58 -42.46
N ALA A 622 -17.95 -16.70 -41.70
CA ALA A 622 -17.24 -17.96 -41.52
C ALA A 622 -17.84 -18.80 -40.38
N THR A 623 -18.61 -18.19 -39.49
CA THR A 623 -19.18 -18.81 -38.29
C THR A 623 -20.58 -18.27 -37.99
N LEU A 624 -21.31 -18.95 -37.11
CA LEU A 624 -22.62 -18.51 -36.64
C LEU A 624 -22.46 -17.45 -35.54
N ALA A 625 -23.16 -16.34 -35.73
CA ALA A 625 -23.32 -15.28 -34.75
C ALA A 625 -24.27 -15.73 -33.59
N PRO A 626 -24.32 -14.99 -32.47
CA PRO A 626 -25.25 -15.24 -31.36
C PRO A 626 -26.72 -15.39 -31.78
N ASP A 627 -27.15 -14.67 -32.82
CA ASP A 627 -28.50 -14.72 -33.38
C ASP A 627 -28.73 -15.89 -34.36
N GLN A 628 -27.76 -16.81 -34.46
CA GLN A 628 -27.72 -17.94 -35.40
C GLN A 628 -27.62 -17.54 -36.89
N SER A 629 -27.33 -16.27 -37.20
CA SER A 629 -27.06 -15.84 -38.57
C SER A 629 -25.59 -16.13 -38.95
N LYS A 630 -25.33 -16.43 -40.23
CA LYS A 630 -23.97 -16.65 -40.75
C LYS A 630 -23.34 -15.31 -41.18
N THR A 631 -23.25 -14.37 -40.24
CA THR A 631 -22.79 -12.99 -40.49
C THR A 631 -21.50 -12.63 -39.73
N ALA A 632 -21.08 -13.47 -38.79
CA ALA A 632 -19.84 -13.26 -38.04
C ALA A 632 -18.59 -13.47 -38.93
N SER A 633 -17.60 -12.61 -38.72
CA SER A 633 -16.30 -12.65 -39.40
C SER A 633 -15.25 -13.26 -38.50
N ILE A 634 -14.23 -13.86 -39.10
CA ILE A 634 -13.06 -14.39 -38.40
C ILE A 634 -11.85 -13.54 -38.77
N ILE A 635 -11.07 -13.11 -37.78
CA ILE A 635 -9.79 -12.42 -37.94
C ILE A 635 -8.66 -13.35 -37.52
N GLU A 636 -7.73 -13.60 -38.44
CA GLU A 636 -6.52 -14.38 -38.24
C GLU A 636 -5.31 -13.43 -38.22
N ALA A 637 -4.45 -13.55 -37.21
CA ALA A 637 -3.19 -12.82 -37.17
C ALA A 637 -2.15 -13.51 -38.07
N ILE A 638 -1.63 -12.80 -39.08
CA ILE A 638 -0.49 -13.26 -39.88
C ILE A 638 0.81 -13.13 -39.08
N LYS A 639 0.93 -12.07 -38.27
CA LYS A 639 2.01 -11.88 -37.30
C LYS A 639 1.40 -11.48 -35.94
N PRO A 640 1.47 -12.35 -34.91
CA PRO A 640 0.99 -12.04 -33.56
C PRO A 640 1.60 -10.73 -33.01
N ASN A 641 0.92 -10.06 -32.08
CA ASN A 641 1.30 -8.78 -31.47
C ASN A 641 1.41 -7.55 -32.41
N THR A 642 1.42 -7.74 -33.73
CA THR A 642 1.50 -6.64 -34.74
C THR A 642 0.31 -6.61 -35.69
N ALA A 643 -0.64 -7.53 -35.48
CA ALA A 643 -1.87 -7.68 -36.23
C ALA A 643 -2.95 -6.74 -35.68
N PHE A 644 -3.45 -5.84 -36.53
CA PHE A 644 -4.55 -4.96 -36.18
C PHE A 644 -5.50 -4.69 -37.34
N ILE A 645 -6.72 -4.29 -36.99
CA ILE A 645 -7.65 -3.61 -37.88
C ILE A 645 -8.07 -2.28 -37.27
N ALA A 646 -8.27 -1.27 -38.10
CA ALA A 646 -8.64 0.06 -37.63
C ALA A 646 -9.63 0.73 -38.58
N GLN A 647 -10.48 1.60 -38.03
CA GLN A 647 -11.35 2.46 -38.82
C GLN A 647 -11.38 3.87 -38.25
N PHE A 648 -11.16 4.86 -39.13
CA PHE A 648 -11.24 6.28 -38.80
C PHE A 648 -12.68 6.76 -38.94
N VAL A 649 -13.17 7.43 -37.90
CA VAL A 649 -14.53 7.95 -37.83
C VAL A 649 -14.47 9.48 -37.84
N SER A 650 -15.21 10.11 -38.76
CA SER A 650 -15.15 11.57 -38.96
C SER A 650 -15.95 12.33 -37.90
N LYS A 651 -15.56 12.16 -36.64
CA LYS A 651 -16.06 12.87 -35.46
C LYS A 651 -14.87 13.35 -34.63
N TYR A 652 -14.98 14.58 -34.13
CA TYR A 652 -13.86 15.33 -33.56
C TYR A 652 -14.00 15.60 -32.06
N LYS A 653 -15.20 15.41 -31.50
CA LYS A 653 -15.48 15.63 -30.07
C LYS A 653 -16.65 14.80 -29.58
N GLY A 654 -16.75 14.59 -28.28
CA GLY A 654 -17.86 13.96 -27.56
C GLY A 654 -17.51 12.61 -26.92
N VAL A 655 -18.51 11.99 -26.30
CA VAL A 655 -18.36 10.69 -25.64
C VAL A 655 -18.76 9.59 -26.63
N PHE A 656 -17.88 8.60 -26.80
CA PHE A 656 -18.06 7.49 -27.74
C PHE A 656 -18.08 6.17 -27.00
N LYS A 657 -19.05 5.30 -27.33
CA LYS A 657 -19.10 3.92 -26.85
C LYS A 657 -18.92 2.97 -28.03
N MET A 658 -17.98 2.04 -27.88
CA MET A 658 -17.81 0.91 -28.79
C MET A 658 -18.36 -0.35 -28.12
N THR A 659 -19.20 -1.10 -28.83
CA THR A 659 -19.66 -2.44 -28.44
C THR A 659 -19.27 -3.44 -29.51
N VAL A 660 -18.94 -4.67 -29.10
CA VAL A 660 -18.65 -5.76 -30.02
C VAL A 660 -18.84 -7.11 -29.37
N TRP A 661 -19.35 -8.08 -30.13
CA TRP A 661 -19.37 -9.48 -29.72
C TRP A 661 -18.10 -10.17 -30.19
N VAL A 662 -17.43 -10.86 -29.28
CA VAL A 662 -16.23 -11.65 -29.59
C VAL A 662 -16.29 -13.05 -28.99
N LYS A 663 -15.57 -13.96 -29.65
CA LYS A 663 -15.34 -15.34 -29.22
C LYS A 663 -13.99 -15.81 -29.78
N GLY A 664 -13.26 -16.62 -29.03
CA GLY A 664 -11.99 -17.19 -29.48
C GLY A 664 -11.13 -17.68 -28.32
N GLU A 665 -9.84 -17.86 -28.56
CA GLU A 665 -8.86 -18.18 -27.52
C GLU A 665 -7.78 -17.09 -27.48
N GLY A 666 -7.12 -16.90 -26.34
CA GLY A 666 -6.07 -15.88 -26.19
C GLY A 666 -6.58 -14.50 -25.74
N THR A 667 -5.86 -13.45 -26.12
CA THR A 667 -6.19 -12.06 -25.75
C THR A 667 -6.22 -11.16 -26.98
N MET A 668 -6.97 -10.07 -26.86
CA MET A 668 -7.02 -8.98 -27.82
C MET A 668 -7.24 -7.64 -27.11
N LYS A 669 -6.97 -6.52 -27.78
CA LYS A 669 -7.24 -5.18 -27.26
C LYS A 669 -8.12 -4.38 -28.20
N ILE A 670 -9.01 -3.57 -27.64
CA ILE A 670 -9.76 -2.53 -28.35
C ILE A 670 -9.27 -1.19 -27.83
N TRP A 671 -8.87 -0.31 -28.74
CA TRP A 671 -8.44 1.05 -28.43
C TRP A 671 -9.36 2.07 -29.09
N LEU A 672 -9.74 3.09 -28.32
CA LEU A 672 -10.31 4.33 -28.83
C LEU A 672 -9.17 5.35 -28.80
N GLN A 673 -8.73 5.78 -29.98
CA GLN A 673 -7.53 6.62 -30.14
C GLN A 673 -7.80 7.85 -30.99
N GLU A 674 -6.89 8.81 -30.90
CA GLU A 674 -6.80 9.91 -31.83
C GLU A 674 -6.52 9.40 -33.25
N GLY A 675 -7.22 9.97 -34.23
CA GLY A 675 -7.08 9.71 -35.64
C GLY A 675 -6.58 10.96 -36.36
N GLY A 676 -5.26 11.08 -36.52
CA GLY A 676 -4.64 12.17 -37.28
C GLY A 676 -3.66 13.08 -36.53
N GLY A 677 -3.18 12.69 -35.35
CA GLY A 677 -2.16 13.39 -34.56
C GLY A 677 -1.06 12.46 -34.05
N ASP A 678 -0.85 12.38 -32.73
CA ASP A 678 0.19 11.55 -32.09
C ASP A 678 -0.29 10.13 -31.72
N ASP A 679 -1.52 9.78 -32.11
CA ASP A 679 -2.20 8.52 -31.80
C ASP A 679 -2.44 8.31 -30.29
N THR A 680 -2.64 9.41 -29.53
CA THR A 680 -3.05 9.35 -28.12
C THR A 680 -4.21 8.38 -27.91
N THR A 681 -4.07 7.48 -26.94
CA THR A 681 -5.11 6.52 -26.58
C THR A 681 -6.02 7.14 -25.52
N TYR A 682 -7.28 7.34 -25.86
CA TYR A 682 -8.29 7.86 -24.94
C TYR A 682 -8.75 6.79 -23.97
N GLU A 683 -8.98 5.57 -24.46
CA GLU A 683 -9.35 4.43 -23.61
C GLU A 683 -8.91 3.11 -24.26
N SER A 684 -8.58 2.10 -23.44
CA SER A 684 -8.23 0.77 -23.94
C SER A 684 -8.88 -0.34 -23.13
N LEU A 685 -9.41 -1.36 -23.82
CA LEU A 685 -10.00 -2.55 -23.21
C LEU A 685 -9.21 -3.78 -23.62
N GLU A 686 -8.63 -4.47 -22.64
CA GLU A 686 -8.03 -5.80 -22.84
C GLU A 686 -9.08 -6.88 -22.61
N ILE A 687 -9.24 -7.76 -23.60
CA ILE A 687 -10.25 -8.82 -23.60
C ILE A 687 -9.54 -10.18 -23.60
N LYS A 688 -9.79 -10.97 -22.55
CA LYS A 688 -9.46 -12.40 -22.54
C LYS A 688 -10.58 -13.17 -23.24
N LEU A 689 -10.27 -13.73 -24.40
CA LEU A 689 -11.22 -14.43 -25.23
C LEU A 689 -11.62 -15.78 -24.60
N ASN A 690 -12.87 -16.16 -24.82
CA ASN A 690 -13.42 -17.43 -24.36
C ASN A 690 -14.17 -18.15 -25.50
N SER A 691 -14.49 -19.43 -25.29
CA SER A 691 -15.12 -20.29 -26.29
C SER A 691 -16.62 -20.01 -26.53
N LYS A 692 -17.20 -19.03 -25.85
CA LYS A 692 -18.58 -18.56 -26.03
C LYS A 692 -18.58 -17.12 -26.54
N TRP A 693 -19.68 -16.72 -27.17
CA TRP A 693 -19.88 -15.33 -27.54
C TRP A 693 -20.09 -14.49 -26.29
N THR A 694 -19.32 -13.41 -26.15
CA THR A 694 -19.47 -12.42 -25.09
C THR A 694 -19.46 -11.03 -25.69
N GLU A 695 -20.39 -10.18 -25.26
CA GLU A 695 -20.42 -8.77 -25.64
C GLU A 695 -19.46 -8.00 -24.74
N HIS A 696 -18.66 -7.12 -25.33
CA HIS A 696 -17.75 -6.24 -24.63
C HIS A 696 -18.04 -4.80 -25.04
N SER A 697 -17.87 -3.87 -24.10
CA SER A 697 -18.04 -2.44 -24.36
C SER A 697 -16.91 -1.61 -23.75
N ILE A 698 -16.53 -0.55 -24.45
CA ILE A 698 -15.54 0.43 -24.01
C ILE A 698 -16.06 1.83 -24.34
N THR A 699 -15.86 2.79 -23.45
CA THR A 699 -16.33 4.17 -23.59
C THR A 699 -15.17 5.13 -23.42
N CYS A 700 -15.05 6.16 -24.25
CA CYS A 700 -14.09 7.24 -24.06
C CYS A 700 -14.75 8.61 -24.20
N SER A 701 -14.17 9.62 -23.54
CA SER A 701 -14.43 11.02 -23.86
C SER A 701 -13.34 11.56 -24.79
N LYS A 702 -13.72 12.40 -25.74
CA LYS A 702 -12.80 13.06 -26.67
C LYS A 702 -13.12 14.54 -26.75
N GLU A 703 -12.15 15.38 -26.40
CA GLU A 703 -12.23 16.83 -26.57
C GLU A 703 -12.00 17.25 -28.04
N ASP A 704 -12.43 18.46 -28.40
CA ASP A 704 -12.24 19.03 -29.75
C ASP A 704 -10.82 19.55 -29.97
N ASP A 705 -9.90 18.62 -30.29
CA ASP A 705 -8.49 18.87 -30.60
C ASP A 705 -8.23 19.03 -32.12
N GLY A 706 -9.27 19.04 -32.95
CA GLY A 706 -9.18 19.07 -34.40
C GLY A 706 -8.85 17.73 -35.07
N ASN A 707 -8.62 16.67 -34.31
CA ASN A 707 -8.34 15.32 -34.80
C ASN A 707 -9.57 14.40 -34.73
N LYS A 708 -9.60 13.37 -35.59
CA LYS A 708 -10.73 12.42 -35.65
C LYS A 708 -10.62 11.39 -34.53
N ILE A 709 -11.68 10.63 -34.27
CA ILE A 709 -11.59 9.39 -33.48
C ILE A 709 -11.29 8.20 -34.40
N LYS A 710 -10.46 7.27 -33.90
CA LYS A 710 -10.08 6.02 -34.56
C LYS A 710 -10.35 4.85 -33.61
N VAL A 711 -11.04 3.83 -34.09
CA VAL A 711 -11.18 2.55 -33.39
C VAL A 711 -10.10 1.62 -33.89
N ILE A 712 -9.33 1.00 -32.98
CA ILE A 712 -8.35 -0.03 -33.31
C ILE A 712 -8.65 -1.31 -32.55
N ILE A 713 -8.66 -2.42 -33.27
CA ILE A 713 -8.65 -3.77 -32.69
C ILE A 713 -7.24 -4.32 -32.91
N ASN A 714 -6.47 -4.50 -31.84
CA ASN A 714 -5.03 -4.81 -31.87
C ASN A 714 -4.68 -6.00 -30.96
N GLN A 715 -3.40 -6.39 -30.97
CA GLN A 715 -2.80 -7.44 -30.15
C GLN A 715 -3.58 -8.75 -30.25
N ILE A 716 -3.99 -9.07 -31.49
CA ILE A 716 -4.63 -10.33 -31.82
C ILE A 716 -3.55 -11.42 -31.72
N ASN A 717 -3.51 -12.10 -30.58
CA ASN A 717 -2.40 -12.98 -30.20
C ASN A 717 -2.67 -14.47 -30.39
N SER A 718 -3.85 -14.83 -30.87
CA SER A 718 -4.30 -16.21 -30.91
C SER A 718 -3.78 -16.94 -32.16
N SER A 719 -3.18 -18.12 -31.96
CA SER A 719 -2.90 -19.07 -33.05
C SER A 719 -4.17 -19.69 -33.63
N GLU A 720 -5.30 -19.56 -32.92
CA GLU A 720 -6.64 -19.92 -33.37
C GLU A 720 -7.49 -18.65 -33.52
N SER A 721 -8.08 -18.47 -34.68
CA SER A 721 -8.70 -17.22 -35.15
C SER A 721 -9.74 -16.57 -34.20
N VAL A 722 -9.81 -15.23 -34.15
CA VAL A 722 -10.80 -14.49 -33.34
C VAL A 722 -12.08 -14.24 -34.14
N GLN A 723 -13.23 -14.58 -33.56
CA GLN A 723 -14.54 -14.37 -34.18
C GLN A 723 -15.14 -13.04 -33.70
N PHE A 724 -15.65 -12.25 -34.64
CA PHE A 724 -16.19 -10.91 -34.42
C PHE A 724 -17.58 -10.77 -35.03
N TRP A 725 -18.46 -10.11 -34.28
CA TRP A 725 -19.81 -9.81 -34.74
C TRP A 725 -20.34 -8.51 -34.13
N LYS A 726 -21.14 -7.76 -34.90
CA LYS A 726 -21.90 -6.59 -34.46
C LYS A 726 -21.05 -5.55 -33.74
N ALA A 727 -20.03 -5.07 -34.44
CA ALA A 727 -19.21 -3.96 -33.97
C ALA A 727 -19.99 -2.65 -34.12
N GLU A 728 -20.24 -1.92 -33.05
CA GLU A 728 -20.96 -0.64 -33.09
C GLU A 728 -20.15 0.44 -32.35
N LEU A 729 -19.76 1.49 -33.06
CA LEU A 729 -19.27 2.71 -32.44
C LEU A 729 -20.36 3.76 -32.50
N VAL A 730 -20.78 4.26 -31.36
CA VAL A 730 -21.85 5.25 -31.26
C VAL A 730 -21.35 6.47 -30.51
N LYS A 731 -21.71 7.67 -30.98
CA LYS A 731 -21.56 8.89 -30.20
C LYS A 731 -22.75 8.97 -29.25
N ILE A 732 -22.47 8.85 -27.96
CA ILE A 732 -23.49 8.83 -26.91
C ILE A 732 -23.78 10.23 -26.37
N PHE A 733 -22.80 11.15 -26.38
CA PHE A 733 -22.99 12.56 -25.99
C PHE A 733 -22.09 13.50 -26.82
N ASP A 734 -22.50 14.75 -27.01
CA ASP A 734 -21.55 15.84 -27.27
C ASP A 734 -21.12 16.39 -25.90
N GLU A 735 -19.82 16.55 -25.67
CA GLU A 735 -19.30 17.31 -24.52
C GLU A 735 -19.69 18.79 -24.62
#